data_AF-A0A250KHW7-F1
#
_entry.id   AF-A0A250KHW7-F1
#
_cell.length_a   1.000
_cell.length_b   1.000
_cell.length_c   1.000
_cell.angle_alpha   90.00
_cell.angle_beta   90.00
_cell.angle_gamma   90.00
#
_symmetry.space_group_name_H-M   'P 1'
#
loop_
_entity.id
_entity.type
_entity.pdbx_description
1 polymer ?
#
loop_
_entity_poly.entity_id
_entity_poly.type
_entity_poly.pdbx_seq_one_letter_code
_entity_poly.pdbx_strand_id
1 'polypeptide(L)'
;MEKKKQIDCFLPYSTAAMMQSLAAQLYESGVVKNIYTLAADVLPTEALPQYVRQLQTGGLLSLATMRLIATTATADYALLYLKQGPVTLGYHALERMLQVAEETGAAMVYADHYSVEAGKTVKHPVTAYQLGSIRDDFDFGSVVLLKTEYLKEYATREVEKDYQFAGWYDLRLFLSRKGELFHLNEYLYTEEEDDLRASGEKQFDYVNPRNREVQIEMEQAATAHLSAIKALVDTTQYAQPDFSGEAFPVEASVVIPVFNREKTVRDAVVSALSQKTDFPFNVIVVDNHSTDGTTEILSSLAADERLVHLIPTRTDLGIGGCWNYAINDAHCGRFAVQLDSDDLYSSENTLQAIVNAFHEQKAAMIVGSYRMCDFDLNTLPPGLISHNEWTEDNGCNNALRINGLGAPRAFFTPLVRQHQFPNTSYGEDYAMGLAFSRRFRIGRIYDELYLCRRWGGNSDAVLSIDKVNANNHYKDQLRTVEILARQKQNQDREKGLTDFFHNQLNQWQDVGKRFEELKGVQTREVGSALAQFNPARLVSTGAKIDKATLAKRPCFLCEKNRPGEQIVLPFGNDFDILVNPFPILPVHFTIPSRHHQLQAIAENYVQIHRLLRTYPQLMVFYNGPKCGASAPDHLHFQAGTSGILPLQRDWQRLRETSIPLLKLNGAEGIYEIKDYICPAFAIVSHTEKHDKELFSYLYESLPLKEDEIEPMMNIVAWRSEEGFVSVVFPREKHRPDCYSAEGEAQRLVSPGSLDMAGLLILPRQSDFEGMTAERAEAILREVSLSNEAMVEVVKRICNRAVDLSFDDWKQEPVVSVGIVSGDEIRFQLNGTYTIANKEVTGKQTVKFKDGQILWDSVAYQELCFTPQNDDISFTLEDVTIGVDFHWERKEAQTFLGKLRFVVDGDKLWAINELPVERYLASVISSEMSATSSLELLKAHAVISRSWLLVQMRRRKSIEMGVQTASAPVKVSDEEGVVWYDSDAHTLFDVCADDHCQRYQGITKATSPHVEEAIKATRGQLLMNGKEICDARFSKCCGGVSEEYEYCWDNTHKPYLLSVVDNAPLGTTPTIDLTDEKTAQKWILSSPEAFCNTKDAVVLGQVLNNYDQETQDFYRWTTDFTQAKLAELIRRKSGLDFGEIIDLQPLERGKSGRITRLKIVGTKLTRIIGKELEIRRTLSESHLYSSAFVVERSEIVNDVPQHFCLVGAGWGHGVGLCQIGAAVMGEKGYRYDEILHHYYQTAAIQAQYK
;
A
#
# COMPACT_ATOMS: atom_id res chain seq x y z
N MET A 1 -18.89 -53.49 21.35
CA MET A 1 -19.48 -52.20 21.72
C MET A 1 -18.72 -51.14 20.96
N GLU A 2 -19.35 -50.52 19.97
CA GLU A 2 -18.76 -49.35 19.30
C GLU A 2 -18.53 -48.26 20.36
N LYS A 3 -17.37 -47.60 20.27
CA LYS A 3 -17.00 -46.50 21.17
C LYS A 3 -17.97 -45.34 20.88
N LYS A 4 -18.82 -44.97 21.85
CA LYS A 4 -19.67 -43.78 21.74
C LYS A 4 -18.78 -42.58 21.41
N LYS A 5 -19.08 -41.86 20.33
CA LYS A 5 -18.37 -40.62 19.98
C LYS A 5 -18.62 -39.57 21.06
N GLN A 6 -17.71 -38.62 21.16
CA GLN A 6 -17.77 -37.58 22.19
C GLN A 6 -17.59 -36.18 21.59
N ILE A 7 -17.95 -35.17 22.38
CA ILE A 7 -17.89 -33.74 22.03
C ILE A 7 -16.91 -33.01 22.95
N ASP A 8 -16.06 -32.15 22.37
CA ASP A 8 -15.37 -31.10 23.12
C ASP A 8 -16.11 -29.77 22.90
N CYS A 9 -16.52 -29.10 23.99
CA CYS A 9 -17.29 -27.86 23.91
C CYS A 9 -16.41 -26.63 24.12
N PHE A 10 -16.57 -25.60 23.29
CA PHE A 10 -15.84 -24.34 23.32
C PHE A 10 -16.82 -23.18 23.46
N LEU A 11 -16.74 -22.48 24.58
CA LEU A 11 -17.74 -21.51 25.01
C LEU A 11 -17.09 -20.15 25.33
N PRO A 12 -17.55 -19.02 24.78
CA PRO A 12 -17.09 -17.71 25.23
C PRO A 12 -17.46 -17.48 26.69
N TYR A 13 -16.50 -16.95 27.45
CA TYR A 13 -16.73 -16.60 28.85
C TYR A 13 -17.70 -15.42 28.94
N SER A 14 -18.66 -15.51 29.88
CA SER A 14 -19.61 -14.45 30.22
C SER A 14 -19.50 -14.09 31.71
N THR A 15 -20.24 -14.80 32.56
CA THR A 15 -20.17 -14.68 34.03
C THR A 15 -19.96 -16.04 34.67
N ALA A 16 -19.37 -16.08 35.87
CA ALA A 16 -19.17 -17.32 36.62
C ALA A 16 -20.47 -18.12 36.83
N ALA A 17 -21.58 -17.43 37.14
CA ALA A 17 -22.89 -18.07 37.36
C ALA A 17 -23.45 -18.71 36.07
N MET A 18 -23.33 -18.02 34.93
CA MET A 18 -23.77 -18.55 33.64
C MET A 18 -22.90 -19.73 33.19
N MET A 19 -21.57 -19.61 33.35
CA MET A 19 -20.65 -20.70 33.06
C MET A 19 -20.91 -21.94 33.93
N GLN A 20 -21.26 -21.75 35.20
CA GLN A 20 -21.61 -22.85 36.09
C GLN A 20 -22.91 -23.55 35.66
N SER A 21 -23.94 -22.78 35.28
CA SER A 21 -25.21 -23.33 34.78
C SER A 21 -25.05 -24.10 33.47
N LEU A 22 -24.34 -23.52 32.50
CA LEU A 22 -24.14 -24.14 31.19
C LEU A 22 -23.22 -25.35 31.28
N ALA A 23 -22.13 -25.28 32.05
CA ALA A 23 -21.22 -26.41 32.20
C ALA A 23 -21.91 -27.60 32.89
N ALA A 24 -22.84 -27.36 33.83
CA ALA A 24 -23.65 -28.42 34.42
C ALA A 24 -24.54 -29.11 33.38
N GLN A 25 -25.26 -28.33 32.55
CA GLN A 25 -26.09 -28.87 31.45
C GLN A 25 -25.26 -29.72 30.47
N LEU A 26 -24.06 -29.26 30.10
CA LEU A 26 -23.16 -29.99 29.21
C LEU A 26 -22.64 -31.28 29.84
N TYR A 27 -22.23 -31.25 31.11
CA TYR A 27 -21.69 -32.40 31.83
C TYR A 27 -22.74 -33.50 32.02
N GLU A 28 -24.00 -33.13 32.27
CA GLU A 28 -25.11 -34.06 32.49
C GLU A 28 -25.54 -34.84 31.23
N SER A 29 -25.22 -34.35 30.02
CA SER A 29 -25.54 -35.02 28.74
C SER A 29 -24.83 -36.37 28.54
N GLY A 30 -23.71 -36.61 29.21
CA GLY A 30 -22.94 -37.86 29.08
C GLY A 30 -22.25 -38.08 27.71
N VAL A 31 -22.38 -37.16 26.75
CA VAL A 31 -21.68 -37.17 25.45
C VAL A 31 -20.51 -36.19 25.38
N VAL A 32 -20.40 -35.27 26.34
CA VAL A 32 -19.31 -34.28 26.42
C VAL A 32 -18.07 -34.87 27.11
N LYS A 33 -16.90 -34.68 26.51
CA LYS A 33 -15.60 -35.14 27.02
C LYS A 33 -14.86 -34.03 27.76
N ASN A 34 -14.75 -32.84 27.17
CA ASN A 34 -14.12 -31.67 27.77
C ASN A 34 -14.96 -30.42 27.54
N ILE A 35 -14.88 -29.47 28.48
CA ILE A 35 -15.49 -28.14 28.37
C ILE A 35 -14.39 -27.11 28.48
N TYR A 36 -14.27 -26.26 27.46
CA TYR A 36 -13.32 -25.18 27.36
C TYR A 36 -14.04 -23.84 27.34
N THR A 37 -13.60 -22.91 28.17
CA THR A 37 -14.03 -21.51 28.11
C THR A 37 -13.00 -20.67 27.36
N LEU A 38 -13.45 -19.85 26.43
CA LEU A 38 -12.66 -18.92 25.62
C LEU A 38 -12.73 -17.53 26.27
N ALA A 39 -11.59 -16.96 26.66
CA ALA A 39 -11.55 -15.65 27.31
C ALA A 39 -10.30 -14.87 26.89
N ALA A 40 -10.43 -13.55 26.76
CA ALA A 40 -9.32 -12.65 26.45
C ALA A 40 -8.28 -12.59 27.59
N ASP A 41 -8.78 -12.51 28.83
CA ASP A 41 -7.96 -12.39 30.03
C ASP A 41 -7.90 -13.71 30.80
N VAL A 42 -6.80 -13.93 31.52
CA VAL A 42 -6.65 -15.06 32.44
C VAL A 42 -7.62 -14.88 33.61
N LEU A 43 -8.58 -15.81 33.75
CA LEU A 43 -9.59 -15.74 34.79
C LEU A 43 -9.04 -16.34 36.09
N PRO A 44 -9.43 -15.83 37.27
CA PRO A 44 -9.06 -16.45 38.54
C PRO A 44 -9.58 -17.89 38.61
N THR A 45 -8.75 -18.83 39.07
CA THR A 45 -9.11 -20.26 39.16
C THR A 45 -10.36 -20.52 40.01
N GLU A 46 -10.65 -19.65 40.98
CA GLU A 46 -11.84 -19.72 41.85
C GLU A 46 -13.15 -19.33 41.13
N ALA A 47 -13.07 -18.73 39.93
CA ALA A 47 -14.22 -18.25 39.16
C ALA A 47 -14.78 -19.29 38.16
N LEU A 48 -14.12 -20.45 37.99
CA LEU A 48 -14.49 -21.48 37.03
C LEU A 48 -14.91 -22.79 37.70
N PRO A 49 -15.93 -23.52 37.17
CA PRO A 49 -16.28 -24.85 37.66
C PRO A 49 -15.11 -25.84 37.54
N GLN A 50 -15.03 -26.81 38.46
CA GLN A 50 -13.90 -27.76 38.58
C GLN A 50 -13.58 -28.57 37.29
N TYR A 51 -14.53 -28.69 36.38
CA TYR A 51 -14.44 -29.48 35.15
C TYR A 51 -14.39 -28.61 33.86
N VAL A 52 -14.22 -27.29 34.01
CA VAL A 52 -14.05 -26.35 32.89
C VAL A 52 -12.58 -25.92 32.80
N ARG A 53 -12.02 -25.96 31.60
CA ARG A 53 -10.65 -25.48 31.33
C ARG A 53 -10.69 -24.14 30.62
N GLN A 54 -9.77 -23.25 30.94
CA GLN A 54 -9.65 -21.98 30.24
C GLN A 54 -8.71 -22.09 29.03
N LEU A 55 -9.08 -21.45 27.94
CA LEU A 55 -8.22 -21.12 26.80
C LEU A 55 -8.16 -19.60 26.66
N GLN A 56 -6.93 -19.07 26.59
CA GLN A 56 -6.73 -17.65 26.32
C GLN A 56 -6.84 -17.39 24.82
N THR A 57 -7.74 -16.50 24.41
CA THR A 57 -8.07 -16.22 23.00
C THR A 57 -8.13 -14.72 22.73
N GLY A 58 -7.83 -14.30 21.50
CA GLY A 58 -8.13 -12.93 21.05
C GLY A 58 -9.62 -12.75 20.72
N GLY A 59 -9.92 -12.13 19.57
CA GLY A 59 -11.30 -12.02 19.08
C GLY A 59 -11.93 -13.39 18.81
N LEU A 60 -13.19 -13.60 19.21
CA LEU A 60 -13.90 -14.89 19.12
C LEU A 60 -13.89 -15.48 17.69
N LEU A 61 -13.99 -14.62 16.68
CA LEU A 61 -14.07 -15.01 15.26
C LEU A 61 -12.70 -15.01 14.55
N SER A 62 -11.60 -14.74 15.26
CA SER A 62 -10.25 -14.68 14.69
C SER A 62 -9.72 -16.03 14.23
N LEU A 63 -8.81 -16.01 13.25
CA LEU A 63 -8.10 -17.20 12.76
C LEU A 63 -7.29 -17.86 13.87
N ALA A 64 -6.62 -17.06 14.71
CA ALA A 64 -5.87 -17.54 15.87
C ALA A 64 -6.76 -18.36 16.82
N THR A 65 -7.98 -17.88 17.08
CA THR A 65 -8.94 -18.60 17.93
C THR A 65 -9.40 -19.91 17.26
N MET A 66 -9.73 -19.89 15.97
CA MET A 66 -10.11 -21.12 15.24
C MET A 66 -8.98 -22.17 15.25
N ARG A 67 -7.72 -21.75 15.08
CA ARG A 67 -6.54 -22.63 15.17
C ARG A 67 -6.31 -23.17 16.59
N LEU A 68 -6.54 -22.35 17.61
CA LEU A 68 -6.43 -22.80 19.00
C LEU A 68 -7.50 -23.86 19.34
N ILE A 69 -8.75 -23.64 18.91
CA ILE A 69 -9.82 -24.63 19.07
C ILE A 69 -9.43 -25.93 18.37
N ALA A 70 -8.93 -25.85 17.13
CA ALA A 70 -8.51 -27.01 16.34
C ALA A 70 -7.40 -27.84 16.99
N THR A 71 -6.36 -27.18 17.50
CA THR A 71 -5.23 -27.84 18.16
C THR A 71 -5.61 -28.41 19.52
N THR A 72 -6.58 -27.79 20.20
CA THR A 72 -7.07 -28.24 21.52
C THR A 72 -8.05 -29.40 21.42
N ALA A 73 -8.86 -29.47 20.36
CA ALA A 73 -9.91 -30.49 20.22
C ALA A 73 -9.32 -31.92 20.14
N THR A 74 -9.80 -32.78 21.04
CA THR A 74 -9.38 -34.19 21.19
C THR A 74 -10.52 -35.19 21.03
N ALA A 75 -11.77 -34.74 21.11
CA ALA A 75 -12.96 -35.53 20.85
C ALA A 75 -13.26 -35.63 19.35
N ASP A 76 -14.21 -36.49 18.99
CA ASP A 76 -14.60 -36.72 17.59
C ASP A 76 -15.27 -35.49 16.96
N TYR A 77 -16.02 -34.73 17.78
CA TYR A 77 -16.68 -33.50 17.39
C TYR A 77 -16.33 -32.34 18.33
N ALA A 78 -16.41 -31.12 17.80
CA ALA A 78 -16.21 -29.87 18.54
C ALA A 78 -17.48 -29.03 18.47
N LEU A 79 -18.05 -28.67 19.63
CA LEU A 79 -19.20 -27.76 19.71
C LEU A 79 -18.72 -26.35 19.98
N LEU A 80 -19.12 -25.39 19.15
CA LEU A 80 -18.78 -23.97 19.30
C LEU A 80 -20.05 -23.19 19.61
N TYR A 81 -19.96 -22.34 20.63
CA TYR A 81 -20.95 -21.30 20.90
C TYR A 81 -20.38 -19.94 20.45
N LEU A 82 -21.06 -19.28 19.51
CA LEU A 82 -20.55 -18.12 18.78
C LEU A 82 -21.08 -16.76 19.28
N LYS A 83 -21.92 -16.77 20.34
CA LYS A 83 -22.54 -15.56 20.92
C LYS A 83 -22.06 -15.36 22.35
N GLN A 84 -21.95 -14.11 22.79
CA GLN A 84 -21.82 -13.78 24.21
C GLN A 84 -23.22 -13.62 24.80
N GLY A 85 -23.59 -14.44 25.78
CA GLY A 85 -24.93 -14.39 26.39
C GLY A 85 -25.38 -15.74 26.92
N PRO A 86 -26.50 -15.80 27.66
CA PRO A 86 -27.03 -17.05 28.19
C PRO A 86 -27.59 -17.93 27.06
N VAL A 87 -27.28 -19.22 27.14
CA VAL A 87 -27.88 -20.26 26.29
C VAL A 87 -28.38 -21.40 27.19
N THR A 88 -29.58 -21.89 26.89
CA THR A 88 -30.18 -23.05 27.54
C THR A 88 -30.38 -24.13 26.48
N LEU A 89 -29.80 -25.31 26.70
CA LEU A 89 -29.94 -26.43 25.77
C LEU A 89 -31.29 -27.12 25.97
N GLY A 90 -31.91 -27.53 24.87
CA GLY A 90 -33.11 -28.35 24.87
C GLY A 90 -32.83 -29.76 25.39
N TYR A 91 -33.90 -30.46 25.77
CA TYR A 91 -33.80 -31.83 26.25
C TYR A 91 -33.23 -32.77 25.17
N HIS A 92 -32.12 -33.46 25.47
CA HIS A 92 -31.33 -34.30 24.54
C HIS A 92 -30.81 -33.58 23.28
N ALA A 93 -30.63 -32.25 23.33
CA ALA A 93 -30.20 -31.47 22.17
C ALA A 93 -28.83 -31.91 21.62
N LEU A 94 -27.85 -32.18 22.50
CA LEU A 94 -26.49 -32.56 22.08
C LEU A 94 -26.44 -33.97 21.51
N GLU A 95 -27.15 -34.90 22.14
CA GLU A 95 -27.30 -36.27 21.69
C GLU A 95 -27.95 -36.29 20.30
N ARG A 96 -28.94 -35.43 20.07
CA ARG A 96 -29.60 -35.27 18.78
C ARG A 96 -28.66 -34.72 17.71
N MET A 97 -27.93 -33.63 18.01
CA MET A 97 -26.96 -33.05 17.07
C MET A 97 -25.84 -34.04 16.74
N LEU A 98 -25.33 -34.77 17.74
CA LEU A 98 -24.29 -35.79 17.57
C LEU A 98 -24.78 -36.97 16.74
N GLN A 99 -25.97 -37.50 17.02
CA GLN A 99 -26.58 -38.57 16.24
C GLN A 99 -26.68 -38.18 14.76
N VAL A 100 -27.17 -36.97 14.47
CA VAL A 100 -27.30 -36.47 13.10
C VAL A 100 -25.93 -36.31 12.44
N ALA A 101 -24.95 -35.76 13.16
CA ALA A 101 -23.59 -35.60 12.64
C ALA A 101 -22.92 -36.95 12.31
N GLU A 102 -23.23 -38.01 13.06
CA GLU A 102 -22.77 -39.37 12.79
C GLU A 102 -23.49 -40.00 11.59
N GLU A 103 -24.82 -39.93 11.57
CA GLU A 103 -25.65 -40.60 10.55
C GLU A 103 -25.50 -39.95 9.16
N THR A 104 -25.30 -38.63 9.12
CA THR A 104 -25.13 -37.87 7.86
C THR A 104 -23.67 -37.76 7.42
N GLY A 105 -22.72 -37.88 8.37
CA GLY A 105 -21.32 -37.58 8.12
C GLY A 105 -21.04 -36.09 7.85
N ALA A 106 -21.95 -35.19 8.23
CA ALA A 106 -21.85 -33.76 7.99
C ALA A 106 -20.55 -33.15 8.53
N ALA A 107 -20.00 -32.17 7.80
CA ALA A 107 -18.85 -31.40 8.25
C ALA A 107 -19.23 -30.47 9.41
N MET A 108 -20.46 -29.98 9.41
CA MET A 108 -21.07 -29.17 10.46
C MET A 108 -22.56 -29.49 10.59
N VAL A 109 -23.08 -29.49 11.81
CA VAL A 109 -24.51 -29.55 12.12
C VAL A 109 -24.91 -28.31 12.89
N TYR A 110 -26.03 -27.70 12.50
CA TYR A 110 -26.60 -26.53 13.16
C TYR A 110 -28.13 -26.61 13.15
N ALA A 111 -28.83 -25.86 14.01
CA ALA A 111 -30.25 -26.08 14.27
C ALA A 111 -31.04 -24.79 14.45
N ASP A 112 -32.37 -24.90 14.33
CA ASP A 112 -33.29 -23.84 14.74
C ASP A 112 -33.22 -23.63 16.26
N HIS A 113 -33.62 -22.43 16.70
CA HIS A 113 -33.57 -22.08 18.12
C HIS A 113 -34.70 -21.14 18.54
N TYR A 114 -34.85 -20.97 19.85
CA TYR A 114 -35.73 -19.95 20.41
C TYR A 114 -34.91 -18.73 20.83
N SER A 115 -35.44 -17.53 20.59
CA SER A 115 -34.94 -16.29 21.19
C SER A 115 -35.87 -15.85 22.32
N VAL A 116 -35.33 -15.24 23.37
CA VAL A 116 -36.12 -14.52 24.39
C VAL A 116 -36.01 -13.03 24.11
N GLU A 117 -37.11 -12.44 23.63
CA GLU A 117 -37.20 -11.04 23.26
C GLU A 117 -38.19 -10.34 24.22
N ALA A 118 -37.70 -9.36 24.98
CA ALA A 118 -38.50 -8.66 26.00
C ALA A 118 -39.28 -9.61 26.94
N GLY A 119 -38.65 -10.72 27.33
CA GLY A 119 -39.23 -11.74 28.23
C GLY A 119 -40.23 -12.70 27.56
N LYS A 120 -40.39 -12.68 26.23
CA LYS A 120 -41.21 -13.63 25.48
C LYS A 120 -40.34 -14.55 24.64
N THR A 121 -40.64 -15.85 24.68
CA THR A 121 -39.99 -16.85 23.81
C THR A 121 -40.57 -16.77 22.40
N VAL A 122 -39.71 -16.53 21.41
CA VAL A 122 -40.02 -16.43 19.99
C VAL A 122 -39.29 -17.54 19.24
N LYS A 123 -39.91 -18.08 18.19
CA LYS A 123 -39.27 -19.08 17.31
C LYS A 123 -38.32 -18.37 16.35
N HIS A 124 -37.09 -18.86 16.28
CA HIS A 124 -36.07 -18.37 15.36
C HIS A 124 -35.59 -19.49 14.42
N PRO A 125 -36.35 -19.80 13.35
CA PRO A 125 -35.86 -20.73 12.33
C PRO A 125 -34.65 -20.13 11.61
N VAL A 126 -33.69 -20.97 11.25
CA VAL A 126 -32.51 -20.59 10.45
C VAL A 126 -32.63 -21.13 9.01
N THR A 127 -31.71 -20.74 8.12
CA THR A 127 -31.78 -21.12 6.70
C THR A 127 -30.92 -22.34 6.40
N ALA A 128 -31.39 -23.24 5.52
CA ALA A 128 -30.60 -24.37 5.02
C ALA A 128 -29.44 -23.90 4.12
N TYR A 129 -28.26 -24.51 4.29
CA TYR A 129 -27.05 -24.15 3.56
C TYR A 129 -27.04 -24.75 2.15
N GLN A 130 -26.51 -23.99 1.20
CA GLN A 130 -26.29 -24.43 -0.19
C GLN A 130 -25.04 -23.77 -0.78
N LEU A 131 -24.64 -24.16 -1.99
CA LEU A 131 -23.40 -23.67 -2.62
C LEU A 131 -23.30 -22.13 -2.64
N GLY A 132 -24.40 -21.45 -2.94
CA GLY A 132 -24.48 -19.99 -2.97
C GLY A 132 -24.61 -19.30 -1.61
N SER A 133 -24.65 -20.04 -0.50
CA SER A 133 -24.72 -19.50 0.87
C SER A 133 -23.37 -18.95 1.35
N ILE A 134 -22.73 -18.14 0.52
CA ILE A 134 -21.40 -17.58 0.78
C ILE A 134 -21.45 -16.24 1.49
N ARG A 135 -22.62 -15.63 1.67
CA ARG A 135 -22.80 -14.34 2.35
C ARG A 135 -22.25 -14.35 3.77
N ASP A 136 -21.50 -13.33 4.17
CA ASP A 136 -20.86 -13.27 5.48
C ASP A 136 -21.86 -13.11 6.63
N ASP A 137 -23.08 -12.63 6.34
CA ASP A 137 -24.23 -12.61 7.25
C ASP A 137 -25.07 -13.91 7.24
N PHE A 138 -24.49 -15.06 6.87
CA PHE A 138 -25.21 -16.34 6.92
C PHE A 138 -25.51 -16.75 8.36
N ASP A 139 -26.80 -16.90 8.68
CA ASP A 139 -27.26 -17.29 10.00
C ASP A 139 -27.29 -18.82 10.16
N PHE A 140 -26.36 -19.33 10.96
CA PHE A 140 -26.29 -20.73 11.39
C PHE A 140 -26.93 -20.93 12.79
N GLY A 141 -27.42 -19.87 13.43
CA GLY A 141 -27.59 -19.83 14.87
C GLY A 141 -26.24 -19.70 15.61
N SER A 142 -26.31 -19.57 16.92
CA SER A 142 -25.14 -19.40 17.79
C SER A 142 -24.47 -20.72 18.20
N VAL A 143 -25.11 -21.88 18.02
CA VAL A 143 -24.57 -23.20 18.41
C VAL A 143 -24.35 -24.08 17.18
N VAL A 144 -23.10 -24.48 16.95
CA VAL A 144 -22.70 -25.34 15.84
C VAL A 144 -21.86 -26.53 16.32
N LEU A 145 -22.07 -27.70 15.71
CA LEU A 145 -21.30 -28.91 15.98
C LEU A 145 -20.46 -29.28 14.76
N LEU A 146 -19.14 -29.32 14.93
CA LEU A 146 -18.15 -29.48 13.87
C LEU A 146 -17.46 -30.84 13.97
N LYS A 147 -17.14 -31.44 12.82
CA LYS A 147 -16.29 -32.64 12.78
C LYS A 147 -14.82 -32.25 13.06
N THR A 148 -14.24 -32.76 14.16
CA THR A 148 -12.90 -32.36 14.62
C THR A 148 -11.80 -32.64 13.59
N GLU A 149 -11.97 -33.69 12.77
CA GLU A 149 -11.06 -34.05 11.69
C GLU A 149 -10.84 -32.89 10.70
N TYR A 150 -11.92 -32.27 10.22
CA TYR A 150 -11.83 -31.15 9.28
C TYR A 150 -11.33 -29.88 9.96
N LEU A 151 -11.65 -29.69 11.23
CA LEU A 151 -11.12 -28.56 12.00
C LEU A 151 -9.59 -28.64 12.15
N LYS A 152 -9.04 -29.86 12.36
CA LYS A 152 -7.59 -30.10 12.38
C LYS A 152 -6.95 -29.92 11.02
N GLU A 153 -7.58 -30.43 9.97
CA GLU A 153 -7.11 -30.22 8.60
C GLU A 153 -7.04 -28.72 8.26
N TYR A 154 -8.07 -27.95 8.64
CA TYR A 154 -8.09 -26.50 8.49
C TYR A 154 -6.88 -25.83 9.17
N ALA A 155 -6.54 -26.24 10.39
CA ALA A 155 -5.43 -25.64 11.14
C ALA A 155 -4.04 -25.94 10.56
N THR A 156 -3.89 -27.00 9.77
CA THR A 156 -2.65 -27.30 9.06
C THR A 156 -2.45 -26.48 7.78
N ARG A 157 -3.46 -25.73 7.35
CA ARG A 157 -3.33 -24.83 6.19
C ARG A 157 -2.50 -23.63 6.57
N GLU A 158 -1.49 -23.35 5.76
CA GLU A 158 -0.92 -22.02 5.69
C GLU A 158 -1.99 -21.07 5.14
N VAL A 159 -2.26 -20.02 5.89
CA VAL A 159 -3.13 -18.92 5.48
C VAL A 159 -2.19 -17.73 5.46
N GLU A 160 -1.97 -17.15 4.28
CA GLU A 160 -1.00 -16.08 4.06
C GLU A 160 -1.27 -14.83 4.92
N LYS A 161 -2.50 -14.66 5.41
CA LYS A 161 -2.95 -13.50 6.19
C LYS A 161 -3.55 -13.93 7.53
N ASP A 162 -3.19 -13.19 8.59
CA ASP A 162 -3.73 -13.41 9.92
C ASP A 162 -5.07 -12.70 10.11
N TYR A 163 -6.19 -13.40 9.84
CA TYR A 163 -7.53 -12.82 9.96
C TYR A 163 -7.89 -12.55 11.44
N GLN A 164 -8.12 -11.29 11.79
CA GLN A 164 -8.60 -10.91 13.13
C GLN A 164 -10.12 -11.08 13.25
N PHE A 165 -10.84 -10.97 12.14
CA PHE A 165 -12.30 -10.95 12.08
C PHE A 165 -12.89 -12.07 11.21
N ALA A 166 -12.23 -12.43 10.09
CA ALA A 166 -12.76 -13.39 9.11
C ALA A 166 -12.41 -14.86 9.38
N GLY A 167 -11.81 -15.21 10.53
CA GLY A 167 -11.36 -16.58 10.83
C GLY A 167 -12.50 -17.62 10.84
N TRP A 168 -13.63 -17.29 11.48
CA TRP A 168 -14.84 -18.14 11.42
C TRP A 168 -15.40 -18.24 10.01
N TYR A 169 -15.42 -17.13 9.27
CA TYR A 169 -15.93 -17.08 7.91
C TYR A 169 -15.11 -17.92 6.94
N ASP A 170 -13.76 -17.86 6.99
CA ASP A 170 -12.89 -18.75 6.21
C ASP A 170 -13.04 -20.21 6.63
N LEU A 171 -13.14 -20.51 7.94
CA LEU A 171 -13.36 -21.87 8.43
C LEU A 171 -14.66 -22.47 7.86
N ARG A 172 -15.79 -21.76 7.96
CA ARG A 172 -17.07 -22.31 7.47
C ARG A 172 -17.11 -22.43 5.95
N LEU A 173 -16.42 -21.53 5.22
CA LEU A 173 -16.23 -21.64 3.77
C LEU A 173 -15.29 -22.80 3.38
N PHE A 174 -14.36 -23.18 4.26
CA PHE A 174 -13.55 -24.38 4.10
C PHE A 174 -14.36 -25.64 4.34
N LEU A 175 -15.17 -25.68 5.40
CA LEU A 175 -16.00 -26.82 5.74
C LEU A 175 -17.00 -27.15 4.61
N SER A 176 -17.58 -26.13 3.97
CA SER A 176 -18.47 -26.34 2.82
C SER A 176 -17.80 -26.99 1.60
N ARG A 177 -16.46 -26.93 1.50
CA ARG A 177 -15.69 -27.66 0.46
C ARG A 177 -15.37 -29.10 0.87
N LYS A 178 -15.49 -29.43 2.16
CA LYS A 178 -15.15 -30.75 2.72
C LYS A 178 -16.35 -31.66 2.86
N GLY A 179 -17.52 -31.11 3.16
CA GLY A 179 -18.74 -31.89 3.29
C GLY A 179 -19.96 -31.02 3.48
N GLU A 180 -21.09 -31.68 3.75
CA GLU A 180 -22.36 -31.02 3.95
C GLU A 180 -22.38 -30.20 5.26
N LEU A 181 -22.94 -28.99 5.21
CA LEU A 181 -23.31 -28.22 6.39
C LEU A 181 -24.81 -28.46 6.61
N PHE A 182 -25.13 -29.32 7.56
CA PHE A 182 -26.47 -29.89 7.71
C PHE A 182 -27.34 -29.08 8.66
N HIS A 183 -28.49 -28.63 8.17
CA HIS A 183 -29.50 -27.91 8.96
C HIS A 183 -30.49 -28.87 9.60
N LEU A 184 -30.62 -28.80 10.92
CA LEU A 184 -31.69 -29.44 11.68
C LEU A 184 -32.83 -28.45 11.92
N ASN A 185 -33.96 -28.68 11.25
CA ASN A 185 -35.22 -27.95 11.45
C ASN A 185 -35.93 -28.43 12.74
N GLU A 186 -35.19 -28.37 13.85
CA GLU A 186 -35.61 -28.72 15.20
C GLU A 186 -35.14 -27.62 16.14
N TYR A 187 -36.00 -27.16 17.05
CA TYR A 187 -35.67 -26.07 17.98
C TYR A 187 -34.90 -26.63 19.18
N LEU A 188 -33.57 -26.62 19.11
CA LEU A 188 -32.72 -27.39 20.03
C LEU A 188 -32.13 -26.59 21.20
N TYR A 189 -32.19 -25.26 21.17
CA TYR A 189 -31.71 -24.43 22.27
C TYR A 189 -32.45 -23.08 22.32
N THR A 190 -32.30 -22.37 23.44
CA THR A 190 -32.88 -21.06 23.67
C THR A 190 -31.78 -20.07 24.06
N GLU A 191 -31.75 -18.89 23.44
CA GLU A 191 -30.84 -17.79 23.76
C GLU A 191 -31.60 -16.52 24.12
N GLU A 192 -30.97 -15.60 24.85
CA GLU A 192 -31.51 -14.25 25.08
C GLU A 192 -31.03 -13.28 23.98
N GLU A 193 -31.93 -12.40 23.53
CA GLU A 193 -31.63 -11.40 22.50
C GLU A 193 -31.47 -10.01 23.14
N ASP A 194 -30.22 -9.53 23.17
CA ASP A 194 -29.86 -8.23 23.74
C ASP A 194 -29.97 -7.08 22.72
N ASP A 195 -29.99 -7.38 21.41
CA ASP A 195 -30.08 -6.39 20.33
C ASP A 195 -31.48 -6.35 19.70
N LEU A 196 -32.35 -5.51 20.28
CA LEU A 196 -33.75 -5.32 19.87
C LEU A 196 -33.94 -4.38 18.66
N ARG A 197 -32.87 -3.98 17.96
CA ARG A 197 -32.98 -3.14 16.75
C ARG A 197 -33.71 -3.88 15.63
N ALA A 198 -34.46 -3.16 14.81
CA ALA A 198 -35.23 -3.74 13.70
C ALA A 198 -34.29 -4.39 12.65
N SER A 199 -34.71 -5.49 12.02
CA SER A 199 -33.85 -6.22 11.05
C SER A 199 -33.41 -5.36 9.85
N GLY A 200 -34.22 -4.36 9.46
CA GLY A 200 -33.87 -3.38 8.43
C GLY A 200 -32.76 -2.40 8.84
N GLU A 201 -32.49 -2.21 10.14
CA GLU A 201 -31.34 -1.43 10.62
C GLU A 201 -30.06 -2.29 10.64
N LYS A 202 -30.17 -3.58 11.02
CA LYS A 202 -29.05 -4.54 11.01
C LYS A 202 -28.55 -4.84 9.58
N GLN A 203 -29.44 -4.79 8.58
CA GLN A 203 -29.12 -5.09 7.17
C GLN A 203 -28.01 -4.19 6.59
N PHE A 204 -27.76 -2.99 7.14
CA PHE A 204 -26.77 -2.05 6.61
C PHE A 204 -25.46 -1.99 7.44
N ASP A 205 -25.29 -2.88 8.43
CA ASP A 205 -24.07 -2.89 9.26
C ASP A 205 -22.79 -3.16 8.43
N TYR A 206 -22.92 -3.80 7.25
CA TYR A 206 -21.81 -4.04 6.33
C TYR A 206 -21.34 -2.80 5.56
N VAL A 207 -22.19 -1.77 5.40
CA VAL A 207 -21.81 -0.49 4.77
C VAL A 207 -21.33 0.55 5.79
N ASN A 208 -21.28 0.19 7.08
CA ASN A 208 -20.80 1.09 8.13
C ASN A 208 -19.29 1.35 7.97
N PRO A 209 -18.85 2.61 7.81
CA PRO A 209 -17.43 2.94 7.64
C PRO A 209 -16.54 2.45 8.80
N ARG A 210 -17.10 2.31 10.02
CA ARG A 210 -16.39 1.80 11.21
C ARG A 210 -15.96 0.34 11.09
N ASN A 211 -16.51 -0.40 10.14
CA ASN A 211 -16.26 -1.84 9.92
C ASN A 211 -15.39 -2.11 8.69
N ARG A 212 -14.69 -1.11 8.14
CA ARG A 212 -13.94 -1.25 6.87
C ARG A 212 -12.89 -2.37 6.93
N GLU A 213 -12.18 -2.53 8.03
CA GLU A 213 -11.20 -3.61 8.21
C GLU A 213 -11.85 -5.00 8.17
N VAL A 214 -13.00 -5.16 8.84
CA VAL A 214 -13.80 -6.39 8.79
C VAL A 214 -14.22 -6.69 7.34
N GLN A 215 -14.72 -5.69 6.61
CA GLN A 215 -15.16 -5.85 5.22
C GLN A 215 -14.02 -6.30 4.30
N ILE A 216 -12.82 -5.75 4.49
CA ILE A 216 -11.63 -6.13 3.73
C ILE A 216 -11.26 -7.59 3.99
N GLU A 217 -11.26 -8.04 5.25
CA GLU A 217 -10.96 -9.44 5.57
C GLU A 217 -12.03 -10.41 5.03
N MET A 218 -13.31 -10.07 5.15
CA MET A 218 -14.41 -10.90 4.63
C MET A 218 -14.34 -11.00 3.09
N GLU A 219 -14.03 -9.91 2.39
CA GLU A 219 -13.82 -9.92 0.94
C GLU A 219 -12.65 -10.84 0.55
N GLN A 220 -11.54 -10.79 1.29
CA GLN A 220 -10.37 -11.64 1.04
C GLN A 220 -10.71 -13.12 1.20
N ALA A 221 -11.38 -13.50 2.29
CA ALA A 221 -11.79 -14.88 2.54
C ALA A 221 -12.79 -15.39 1.48
N ALA A 222 -13.76 -14.56 1.07
CA ALA A 222 -14.71 -14.89 0.00
C ALA A 222 -14.00 -15.10 -1.34
N THR A 223 -13.04 -14.23 -1.67
CA THR A 223 -12.24 -14.30 -2.90
C THR A 223 -11.39 -15.56 -2.93
N ALA A 224 -10.73 -15.90 -1.82
CA ALA A 224 -9.97 -17.13 -1.68
C ALA A 224 -10.86 -18.38 -1.85
N HIS A 225 -12.07 -18.37 -1.27
CA HIS A 225 -13.04 -19.45 -1.47
C HIS A 225 -13.47 -19.59 -2.92
N LEU A 226 -13.84 -18.50 -3.60
CA LEU A 226 -14.22 -18.51 -5.02
C LEU A 226 -13.10 -19.04 -5.92
N SER A 227 -11.85 -18.68 -5.63
CA SER A 227 -10.67 -19.24 -6.29
C SER A 227 -10.57 -20.76 -6.10
N ALA A 228 -10.68 -21.23 -4.84
CA ALA A 228 -10.59 -22.65 -4.49
C ALA A 228 -11.69 -23.50 -5.15
N ILE A 229 -12.88 -22.93 -5.37
CA ILE A 229 -13.98 -23.61 -6.07
C ILE A 229 -14.03 -23.32 -7.58
N LYS A 230 -13.00 -22.68 -8.17
CA LYS A 230 -12.94 -22.30 -9.59
C LYS A 230 -14.07 -21.38 -10.08
N ALA A 231 -14.66 -20.59 -9.19
CA ALA A 231 -15.74 -19.66 -9.48
C ALA A 231 -15.31 -18.18 -9.47
N LEU A 232 -14.01 -17.89 -9.37
CA LEU A 232 -13.51 -16.52 -9.40
C LEU A 232 -13.69 -15.91 -10.80
N VAL A 233 -14.22 -14.68 -10.86
CA VAL A 233 -14.26 -13.86 -12.09
C VAL A 233 -13.05 -12.94 -12.12
N ASP A 234 -12.40 -12.91 -13.28
CA ASP A 234 -11.32 -12.00 -13.59
C ASP A 234 -11.86 -10.83 -14.43
N THR A 235 -11.94 -9.64 -13.81
CA THR A 235 -12.58 -8.44 -14.39
C THR A 235 -11.84 -7.89 -15.61
N THR A 236 -10.54 -8.20 -15.72
CA THR A 236 -9.72 -7.78 -16.86
C THR A 236 -10.12 -8.47 -18.17
N GLN A 237 -10.93 -9.53 -18.10
CA GLN A 237 -11.43 -10.28 -19.24
C GLN A 237 -12.84 -9.85 -19.66
N TYR A 238 -13.35 -8.73 -19.13
CA TYR A 238 -14.65 -8.24 -19.52
C TYR A 238 -14.72 -7.94 -21.01
N ALA A 239 -15.78 -8.46 -21.63
CA ALA A 239 -16.16 -8.06 -22.97
C ALA A 239 -16.67 -6.61 -22.93
N GLN A 240 -16.40 -5.86 -23.98
CA GLN A 240 -17.01 -4.54 -24.16
C GLN A 240 -18.37 -4.73 -24.86
N PRO A 241 -19.43 -4.08 -24.36
CA PRO A 241 -20.72 -4.07 -25.04
C PRO A 241 -20.64 -3.25 -26.35
N ASP A 242 -21.36 -3.70 -27.37
CA ASP A 242 -21.50 -2.97 -28.63
C ASP A 242 -22.81 -2.17 -28.61
N PHE A 243 -22.70 -0.85 -28.41
CA PHE A 243 -23.85 0.05 -28.36
C PHE A 243 -24.40 0.43 -29.75
N SER A 244 -23.71 0.06 -30.84
CA SER A 244 -24.06 0.44 -32.21
C SER A 244 -24.92 -0.58 -32.96
N GLY A 245 -25.06 -1.80 -32.43
CA GLY A 245 -25.62 -2.94 -33.16
C GLY A 245 -27.14 -2.92 -33.42
N GLU A 246 -27.93 -2.10 -32.73
CA GLU A 246 -29.40 -2.05 -32.85
C GLU A 246 -29.94 -0.61 -32.78
N ALA A 247 -30.97 -0.31 -33.58
CA ALA A 247 -31.66 0.98 -33.58
C ALA A 247 -32.80 0.99 -32.54
N PHE A 248 -32.98 2.10 -31.84
CA PHE A 248 -33.97 2.28 -30.77
C PHE A 248 -34.77 3.58 -30.97
N PRO A 249 -36.04 3.64 -30.52
CA PRO A 249 -36.87 4.84 -30.66
C PRO A 249 -36.37 6.02 -29.81
N VAL A 250 -35.73 5.73 -28.67
CA VAL A 250 -35.13 6.69 -27.74
C VAL A 250 -33.83 6.13 -27.18
N GLU A 251 -32.97 6.99 -26.65
CA GLU A 251 -31.69 6.55 -26.07
C GLU A 251 -31.90 5.87 -24.71
N ALA A 252 -32.83 6.37 -23.89
CA ALA A 252 -33.13 5.78 -22.59
C ALA A 252 -34.63 5.65 -22.29
N SER A 253 -34.99 4.63 -21.52
CA SER A 253 -36.33 4.45 -20.94
C SER A 253 -36.23 4.32 -19.44
N VAL A 254 -36.91 5.20 -18.69
CA VAL A 254 -37.12 4.99 -17.24
C VAL A 254 -38.23 3.98 -17.08
N VAL A 255 -37.97 2.87 -16.40
CA VAL A 255 -38.91 1.76 -16.22
C VAL A 255 -39.41 1.74 -14.77
N ILE A 256 -40.74 1.82 -14.62
CA ILE A 256 -41.43 1.88 -13.33
C ILE A 256 -42.47 0.75 -13.26
N PRO A 257 -42.12 -0.42 -12.68
CA PRO A 257 -43.12 -1.41 -12.29
C PRO A 257 -43.99 -0.86 -11.15
N VAL A 258 -45.31 -0.99 -11.25
CA VAL A 258 -46.22 -0.48 -10.21
C VAL A 258 -47.37 -1.45 -9.91
N PHE A 259 -47.71 -1.56 -8.63
CA PHE A 259 -48.92 -2.23 -8.15
C PHE A 259 -49.41 -1.55 -6.88
N ASN A 260 -50.59 -0.93 -6.95
CA ASN A 260 -51.24 -0.24 -5.84
C ASN A 260 -50.32 0.77 -5.11
N ARG A 261 -50.05 1.90 -5.78
CA ARG A 261 -49.18 2.99 -5.31
C ARG A 261 -49.80 4.37 -5.49
N GLU A 262 -51.10 4.51 -5.19
CA GLU A 262 -51.83 5.78 -5.36
C GLU A 262 -51.11 6.98 -4.70
N LYS A 263 -50.41 6.75 -3.58
CA LYS A 263 -49.79 7.79 -2.75
C LYS A 263 -48.44 8.28 -3.27
N THR A 264 -47.73 7.47 -4.06
CA THR A 264 -46.33 7.72 -4.40
C THR A 264 -46.07 7.77 -5.89
N VAL A 265 -46.89 7.09 -6.71
CA VAL A 265 -46.66 6.92 -8.15
C VAL A 265 -46.59 8.25 -8.90
N ARG A 266 -47.38 9.25 -8.50
CA ARG A 266 -47.36 10.58 -9.10
C ARG A 266 -45.98 11.20 -8.98
N ASP A 267 -45.39 11.19 -7.79
CA ASP A 267 -44.09 11.82 -7.55
C ASP A 267 -42.99 11.09 -8.31
N ALA A 268 -43.02 9.75 -8.32
CA ALA A 268 -42.06 8.93 -9.07
C ALA A 268 -42.07 9.29 -10.57
N VAL A 269 -43.25 9.24 -11.20
CA VAL A 269 -43.42 9.55 -12.63
C VAL A 269 -43.03 11.01 -12.93
N VAL A 270 -43.43 11.96 -12.09
CA VAL A 270 -43.06 13.37 -12.27
C VAL A 270 -41.54 13.57 -12.16
N SER A 271 -40.87 12.89 -11.22
CA SER A 271 -39.40 12.95 -11.09
C SER A 271 -38.65 12.36 -12.29
N ALA A 272 -39.24 11.36 -12.96
CA ALA A 272 -38.69 10.81 -14.20
C ALA A 272 -38.95 11.74 -15.40
N LEU A 273 -40.14 12.34 -15.50
CA LEU A 273 -40.48 13.26 -16.59
C LEU A 273 -39.75 14.61 -16.49
N SER A 274 -39.31 15.02 -15.29
CA SER A 274 -38.55 16.25 -15.08
C SER A 274 -37.07 16.16 -15.49
N GLN A 275 -36.59 14.98 -15.89
CA GLN A 275 -35.18 14.79 -16.28
C GLN A 275 -34.82 15.64 -17.51
N LYS A 276 -33.63 16.23 -17.45
CA LYS A 276 -33.03 17.07 -18.50
C LYS A 276 -31.88 16.31 -19.15
N THR A 277 -32.03 16.02 -20.44
CA THR A 277 -31.08 15.24 -21.21
C THR A 277 -30.79 15.88 -22.57
N ASP A 278 -29.60 15.60 -23.12
CA ASP A 278 -29.23 15.96 -24.51
C ASP A 278 -29.65 14.90 -25.54
N PHE A 279 -30.20 13.77 -25.07
CA PHE A 279 -30.77 12.68 -25.87
C PHE A 279 -32.28 12.51 -25.60
N PRO A 280 -33.04 11.93 -26.55
CA PRO A 280 -34.46 11.62 -26.33
C PRO A 280 -34.63 10.46 -25.35
N PHE A 281 -35.67 10.53 -24.49
CA PHE A 281 -36.04 9.47 -23.55
C PHE A 281 -37.56 9.38 -23.36
N ASN A 282 -38.03 8.27 -22.78
CA ASN A 282 -39.42 8.09 -22.34
C ASN A 282 -39.50 7.47 -20.93
N VAL A 283 -40.71 7.43 -20.37
CA VAL A 283 -41.01 6.80 -19.07
C VAL A 283 -42.05 5.71 -19.30
N ILE A 284 -41.66 4.45 -19.06
CA ILE A 284 -42.52 3.28 -19.22
C ILE A 284 -43.00 2.84 -17.84
N VAL A 285 -44.29 3.00 -17.59
CA VAL A 285 -44.95 2.53 -16.36
C VAL A 285 -45.68 1.24 -16.67
N VAL A 286 -45.28 0.14 -16.04
CA VAL A 286 -45.95 -1.16 -16.16
C VAL A 286 -46.85 -1.35 -14.95
N ASP A 287 -48.14 -1.07 -15.15
CA ASP A 287 -49.19 -1.18 -14.15
C ASP A 287 -49.73 -2.60 -14.09
N ASN A 288 -49.35 -3.32 -13.04
CA ASN A 288 -49.68 -4.72 -12.83
C ASN A 288 -51.08 -4.90 -12.24
N HIS A 289 -52.09 -4.31 -12.88
CA HIS A 289 -53.51 -4.36 -12.50
C HIS A 289 -53.83 -3.68 -11.16
N SER A 290 -53.37 -2.45 -10.98
CA SER A 290 -53.69 -1.67 -9.78
C SER A 290 -55.20 -1.40 -9.64
N THR A 291 -55.68 -1.36 -8.40
CA THR A 291 -57.11 -1.16 -8.05
C THR A 291 -57.33 -0.01 -7.08
N ASP A 292 -56.27 0.71 -6.69
CA ASP A 292 -56.29 1.72 -5.63
C ASP A 292 -56.37 3.17 -6.14
N GLY A 293 -56.58 3.41 -7.43
CA GLY A 293 -56.53 4.76 -8.02
C GLY A 293 -55.24 5.08 -8.78
N THR A 294 -54.24 4.19 -8.75
CA THR A 294 -52.96 4.35 -9.47
C THR A 294 -53.17 4.58 -10.98
N THR A 295 -54.02 3.79 -11.63
CA THR A 295 -54.30 3.86 -13.06
C THR A 295 -54.91 5.21 -13.47
N GLU A 296 -55.81 5.76 -12.64
CA GLU A 296 -56.44 7.07 -12.83
C GLU A 296 -55.42 8.20 -12.69
N ILE A 297 -54.48 8.08 -11.75
CA ILE A 297 -53.39 9.06 -11.57
C ILE A 297 -52.48 9.06 -12.80
N LEU A 298 -52.07 7.89 -13.30
CA LEU A 298 -51.26 7.77 -14.51
C LEU A 298 -51.99 8.36 -15.73
N SER A 299 -53.29 8.09 -15.86
CA SER A 299 -54.14 8.67 -16.90
C SER A 299 -54.18 10.20 -16.85
N SER A 300 -54.13 10.80 -15.65
CA SER A 300 -54.07 12.25 -15.48
C SER A 300 -52.74 12.88 -15.92
N LEU A 301 -51.67 12.10 -16.03
CA LEU A 301 -50.33 12.52 -16.45
C LEU A 301 -50.07 12.28 -17.95
N ALA A 302 -50.99 11.61 -18.65
CA ALA A 302 -50.87 11.23 -20.07
C ALA A 302 -50.80 12.41 -21.06
N ALA A 303 -50.88 13.66 -20.58
CA ALA A 303 -50.65 14.85 -21.40
C ALA A 303 -49.18 14.99 -21.84
N ASP A 304 -48.23 14.36 -21.14
CA ASP A 304 -46.83 14.26 -21.58
C ASP A 304 -46.68 13.02 -22.47
N GLU A 305 -46.41 13.22 -23.76
CA GLU A 305 -46.29 12.14 -24.77
C GLU A 305 -45.13 11.17 -24.49
N ARG A 306 -44.21 11.51 -23.57
CA ARG A 306 -43.14 10.61 -23.13
C ARG A 306 -43.60 9.55 -22.15
N LEU A 307 -44.79 9.68 -21.55
CA LEU A 307 -45.33 8.69 -20.62
C LEU A 307 -46.02 7.54 -21.38
N VAL A 308 -45.46 6.35 -21.25
CA VAL A 308 -46.00 5.11 -21.82
C VAL A 308 -46.57 4.26 -20.68
N HIS A 309 -47.91 4.22 -20.56
CA HIS A 309 -48.61 3.43 -19.56
C HIS A 309 -49.03 2.08 -20.15
N LEU A 310 -48.44 1.00 -19.64
CA LEU A 310 -48.68 -0.36 -20.08
C LEU A 310 -49.41 -1.15 -18.99
N ILE A 311 -50.50 -1.82 -19.36
CA ILE A 311 -51.19 -2.81 -18.51
C ILE A 311 -51.01 -4.18 -19.15
N PRO A 312 -50.23 -5.09 -18.56
CA PRO A 312 -50.02 -6.43 -19.11
C PRO A 312 -51.34 -7.19 -19.26
N THR A 313 -51.51 -7.95 -20.34
CA THR A 313 -52.71 -8.79 -20.54
C THR A 313 -52.80 -9.98 -19.57
N ARG A 314 -51.70 -10.30 -18.88
CA ARG A 314 -51.55 -11.39 -17.94
C ARG A 314 -51.43 -10.87 -16.51
N THR A 315 -51.80 -11.69 -15.53
CA THR A 315 -51.94 -11.29 -14.10
C THR A 315 -50.96 -12.04 -13.18
N ASP A 316 -49.99 -12.76 -13.73
CA ASP A 316 -49.04 -13.63 -13.00
C ASP A 316 -47.61 -13.06 -12.99
N LEU A 317 -47.45 -11.75 -13.21
CA LEU A 317 -46.16 -11.08 -13.23
C LEU A 317 -45.76 -10.60 -11.83
N GLY A 318 -44.54 -10.94 -11.43
CA GLY A 318 -43.80 -10.22 -10.39
C GLY A 318 -43.09 -8.98 -10.97
N ILE A 319 -42.28 -8.32 -10.15
CA ILE A 319 -41.51 -7.12 -10.56
C ILE A 319 -40.61 -7.43 -11.76
N GLY A 320 -39.87 -8.54 -11.75
CA GLY A 320 -39.02 -8.94 -12.88
C GLY A 320 -39.83 -9.28 -14.14
N GLY A 321 -41.05 -9.80 -13.99
CA GLY A 321 -41.97 -9.99 -15.11
C GLY A 321 -42.41 -8.67 -15.73
N CYS A 322 -42.66 -7.64 -14.91
CA CYS A 322 -42.97 -6.29 -15.37
C CYS A 322 -41.78 -5.65 -16.09
N TRP A 323 -40.56 -5.84 -15.59
CA TRP A 323 -39.33 -5.45 -16.29
C TRP A 323 -39.21 -6.10 -17.66
N ASN A 324 -39.42 -7.42 -17.75
CA ASN A 324 -39.43 -8.13 -19.03
C ASN A 324 -40.49 -7.59 -19.98
N TYR A 325 -41.67 -7.23 -19.46
CA TYR A 325 -42.72 -6.62 -20.27
C TYR A 325 -42.26 -5.27 -20.86
N ALA A 326 -41.62 -4.42 -20.04
CA ALA A 326 -41.11 -3.12 -20.47
C ALA A 326 -39.97 -3.24 -21.49
N ILE A 327 -38.94 -4.05 -21.23
CA ILE A 327 -37.73 -4.10 -22.07
C ILE A 327 -38.00 -4.70 -23.46
N ASN A 328 -39.01 -5.58 -23.57
CA ASN A 328 -39.40 -6.22 -24.82
C ASN A 328 -40.46 -5.40 -25.58
N ASP A 329 -40.97 -4.30 -25.00
CA ASP A 329 -41.89 -3.40 -25.67
C ASP A 329 -41.16 -2.56 -26.73
N ALA A 330 -41.88 -2.23 -27.81
CA ALA A 330 -41.33 -1.48 -28.93
C ALA A 330 -40.92 -0.04 -28.57
N HIS A 331 -41.44 0.51 -27.46
CA HIS A 331 -41.08 1.84 -26.98
C HIS A 331 -39.76 1.85 -26.18
N CYS A 332 -39.23 0.69 -25.76
CA CYS A 332 -38.03 0.66 -24.91
C CYS A 332 -36.80 1.19 -25.65
N GLY A 333 -36.02 2.03 -24.96
CA GLY A 333 -34.78 2.63 -25.44
C GLY A 333 -33.56 1.73 -25.32
N ARG A 334 -32.41 2.25 -25.77
CA ARG A 334 -31.12 1.55 -25.74
C ARG A 334 -30.69 1.19 -24.32
N PHE A 335 -30.96 2.08 -23.37
CA PHE A 335 -30.70 1.87 -21.95
C PHE A 335 -32.01 1.88 -21.16
N ALA A 336 -32.25 0.85 -20.37
CA ALA A 336 -33.39 0.76 -19.46
C ALA A 336 -32.94 1.10 -18.03
N VAL A 337 -33.56 2.10 -17.42
CA VAL A 337 -33.13 2.70 -16.14
C VAL A 337 -34.21 2.51 -15.08
N GLN A 338 -33.84 2.00 -13.91
CA GLN A 338 -34.78 1.75 -12.82
C GLN A 338 -35.28 3.05 -12.19
N LEU A 339 -36.58 3.08 -11.91
CA LEU A 339 -37.16 3.88 -10.83
C LEU A 339 -38.31 3.09 -10.19
N ASP A 340 -38.21 2.84 -8.89
CA ASP A 340 -39.28 2.16 -8.14
C ASP A 340 -40.44 3.13 -7.90
N SER A 341 -41.66 2.63 -7.97
CA SER A 341 -42.91 3.43 -7.94
C SER A 341 -43.16 4.22 -6.64
N ASP A 342 -42.37 3.97 -5.61
CA ASP A 342 -42.36 4.65 -4.32
C ASP A 342 -41.14 5.54 -4.08
N ASP A 343 -40.19 5.61 -5.02
CA ASP A 343 -38.94 6.36 -4.88
C ASP A 343 -38.85 7.53 -5.86
N LEU A 344 -37.75 8.30 -5.80
CA LEU A 344 -37.51 9.50 -6.61
C LEU A 344 -36.06 9.56 -7.10
N TYR A 345 -35.84 10.21 -8.25
CA TYR A 345 -34.49 10.69 -8.59
C TYR A 345 -34.11 11.92 -7.74
N SER A 346 -32.85 11.99 -7.33
CA SER A 346 -32.32 13.06 -6.48
C SER A 346 -32.16 14.40 -7.21
N SER A 347 -32.05 14.37 -8.54
CA SER A 347 -31.77 15.53 -9.38
C SER A 347 -32.46 15.41 -10.74
N GLU A 348 -32.69 16.54 -11.42
CA GLU A 348 -33.14 16.60 -12.81
C GLU A 348 -32.06 16.10 -13.81
N ASN A 349 -30.81 15.91 -13.37
CA ASN A 349 -29.71 15.45 -14.22
C ASN A 349 -29.34 13.97 -14.00
N THR A 350 -30.08 13.23 -13.17
CA THR A 350 -29.77 11.83 -12.83
C THR A 350 -29.71 10.95 -14.08
N LEU A 351 -30.68 11.06 -14.99
CA LEU A 351 -30.74 10.24 -16.20
C LEU A 351 -29.56 10.56 -17.16
N GLN A 352 -29.18 11.83 -17.29
CA GLN A 352 -28.01 12.24 -18.07
C GLN A 352 -26.73 11.61 -17.51
N ALA A 353 -26.54 11.67 -16.19
CA ALA A 353 -25.35 11.11 -15.53
C ALA A 353 -25.24 9.59 -15.75
N ILE A 354 -26.37 8.87 -15.67
CA ILE A 354 -26.41 7.42 -15.90
C ILE A 354 -26.03 7.07 -17.34
N VAL A 355 -26.59 7.76 -18.34
CA VAL A 355 -26.29 7.47 -19.76
C VAL A 355 -24.86 7.86 -20.12
N ASN A 356 -24.34 8.99 -19.61
CA ASN A 356 -22.93 9.35 -19.78
C ASN A 356 -22.02 8.25 -19.23
N ALA A 357 -22.32 7.72 -18.05
CA ALA A 357 -21.53 6.66 -17.43
C ALA A 357 -21.49 5.37 -18.27
N PHE A 358 -22.56 5.01 -18.98
CA PHE A 358 -22.53 3.87 -19.92
C PHE A 358 -21.45 4.04 -20.98
N HIS A 359 -21.41 5.22 -21.61
CA HIS A 359 -20.48 5.51 -22.70
C HIS A 359 -19.04 5.70 -22.20
N GLU A 360 -18.85 6.44 -21.11
CA GLU A 360 -17.54 6.70 -20.52
C GLU A 360 -16.90 5.44 -19.93
N GLN A 361 -17.69 4.65 -19.19
CA GLN A 361 -17.19 3.46 -18.52
C GLN A 361 -17.26 2.20 -19.39
N LYS A 362 -17.95 2.25 -20.55
CA LYS A 362 -18.16 1.11 -21.46
C LYS A 362 -18.74 -0.12 -20.73
N ALA A 363 -19.76 0.12 -19.92
CA ALA A 363 -20.34 -0.90 -19.03
C ALA A 363 -21.63 -1.50 -19.61
N ALA A 364 -21.96 -2.74 -19.26
CA ALA A 364 -23.24 -3.35 -19.63
C ALA A 364 -24.38 -2.97 -18.67
N MET A 365 -24.03 -2.56 -17.46
CA MET A 365 -24.94 -2.13 -16.40
C MET A 365 -24.29 -1.01 -15.62
N ILE A 366 -25.08 -0.03 -15.17
CA ILE A 366 -24.65 1.03 -14.27
C ILE A 366 -25.41 0.90 -12.97
N VAL A 367 -24.71 1.12 -11.86
CA VAL A 367 -25.34 1.19 -10.54
C VAL A 367 -24.96 2.50 -9.86
N GLY A 368 -25.93 3.18 -9.24
CA GLY A 368 -25.72 4.45 -8.51
C GLY A 368 -25.77 4.36 -6.98
N SER A 369 -25.52 5.48 -6.32
CA SER A 369 -25.72 5.64 -4.87
C SER A 369 -27.11 6.22 -4.57
N TYR A 370 -27.65 5.83 -3.41
CA TYR A 370 -28.96 6.29 -2.96
C TYR A 370 -28.93 6.76 -1.52
N ARG A 371 -29.76 7.76 -1.20
CA ARG A 371 -29.95 8.25 0.17
C ARG A 371 -31.28 7.75 0.72
N MET A 372 -31.24 7.27 1.96
CA MET A 372 -32.45 6.88 2.69
C MET A 372 -33.18 8.12 3.19
N CYS A 373 -34.47 8.24 2.93
CA CYS A 373 -35.28 9.37 3.37
C CYS A 373 -36.69 8.99 3.80
N ASP A 374 -37.33 9.85 4.59
CA ASP A 374 -38.75 9.74 4.90
C ASP A 374 -39.63 10.37 3.79
N PHE A 375 -40.94 10.42 4.00
CA PHE A 375 -41.89 10.97 3.03
C PHE A 375 -41.70 12.48 2.80
N ASP A 376 -41.13 13.19 3.78
CA ASP A 376 -40.82 14.62 3.72
C ASP A 376 -39.40 14.89 3.19
N LEU A 377 -38.71 13.83 2.70
CA LEU A 377 -37.35 13.84 2.15
C LEU A 377 -36.25 14.14 3.18
N ASN A 378 -36.55 14.03 4.49
CA ASN A 378 -35.54 14.11 5.53
C ASN A 378 -34.67 12.85 5.50
N THR A 379 -33.35 13.02 5.66
CA THR A 379 -32.39 11.92 5.65
C THR A 379 -32.59 10.99 6.85
N LEU A 380 -32.67 9.69 6.60
CA LEU A 380 -32.67 8.64 7.61
C LEU A 380 -31.25 8.02 7.74
N PRO A 381 -30.82 7.59 8.95
CA PRO A 381 -29.59 6.84 9.11
C PRO A 381 -29.56 5.58 8.22
N PRO A 382 -28.41 5.16 7.65
CA PRO A 382 -27.06 5.73 7.79
C PRO A 382 -26.76 6.93 6.84
N GLY A 383 -27.75 7.45 6.11
CA GLY A 383 -27.58 8.54 5.15
C GLY A 383 -27.40 8.05 3.71
N LEU A 384 -26.30 8.44 3.07
CA LEU A 384 -25.95 8.03 1.70
C LEU A 384 -25.36 6.61 1.71
N ILE A 385 -25.91 5.74 0.87
CA ILE A 385 -25.43 4.37 0.66
C ILE A 385 -24.73 4.32 -0.69
N SER A 386 -23.40 4.30 -0.66
CA SER A 386 -22.55 4.39 -1.85
C SER A 386 -21.90 3.08 -2.28
N HIS A 387 -22.05 2.00 -1.50
CA HIS A 387 -21.45 0.69 -1.77
C HIS A 387 -19.96 0.77 -2.13
N ASN A 388 -19.16 1.42 -1.27
CA ASN A 388 -17.71 1.60 -1.46
C ASN A 388 -16.90 0.28 -1.41
N GLU A 389 -17.55 -0.82 -1.13
CA GLU A 389 -17.04 -2.19 -1.25
C GLU A 389 -17.01 -2.71 -2.71
N TRP A 390 -17.70 -2.04 -3.64
CA TRP A 390 -17.55 -2.33 -5.07
C TRP A 390 -16.27 -1.68 -5.61
N THR A 391 -15.27 -2.51 -5.92
CA THR A 391 -14.02 -2.10 -6.57
C THR A 391 -13.99 -2.55 -8.03
N GLU A 392 -13.20 -1.87 -8.87
CA GLU A 392 -13.02 -2.24 -10.27
C GLU A 392 -12.47 -3.68 -10.42
N ASP A 393 -11.55 -4.06 -9.54
CA ASP A 393 -10.84 -5.33 -9.63
C ASP A 393 -11.61 -6.51 -9.04
N ASN A 394 -12.46 -6.30 -8.03
CA ASN A 394 -13.08 -7.40 -7.28
C ASN A 394 -14.57 -7.24 -6.96
N GLY A 395 -15.21 -6.13 -7.36
CA GLY A 395 -16.62 -5.86 -7.06
C GLY A 395 -17.56 -6.99 -7.47
N CYS A 396 -17.34 -7.62 -8.62
CA CYS A 396 -18.16 -8.74 -9.12
C CYS A 396 -18.06 -10.03 -8.29
N ASN A 397 -16.94 -10.25 -7.61
CA ASN A 397 -16.75 -11.41 -6.73
C ASN A 397 -17.33 -11.10 -5.36
N ASN A 398 -17.06 -9.89 -4.87
CA ASN A 398 -17.63 -9.37 -3.63
C ASN A 398 -19.17 -9.30 -3.68
N ALA A 399 -19.76 -9.10 -4.87
CA ALA A 399 -21.19 -9.17 -5.11
C ALA A 399 -21.85 -10.44 -4.59
N LEU A 400 -21.16 -11.59 -4.65
CA LEU A 400 -21.69 -12.86 -4.16
C LEU A 400 -21.69 -12.95 -2.62
N ARG A 401 -20.83 -12.17 -1.94
CA ARG A 401 -20.80 -12.07 -0.47
C ARG A 401 -21.91 -11.15 0.05
N ILE A 402 -22.16 -10.03 -0.59
CA ILE A 402 -23.13 -9.03 -0.11
C ILE A 402 -24.55 -9.25 -0.66
N ASN A 403 -25.55 -8.61 -0.03
CA ASN A 403 -26.97 -8.79 -0.34
C ASN A 403 -27.57 -7.75 -1.32
N GLY A 404 -26.77 -6.84 -1.89
CA GLY A 404 -27.23 -5.83 -2.84
C GLY A 404 -26.09 -5.19 -3.65
N LEU A 405 -26.42 -4.50 -4.74
CA LEU A 405 -25.44 -3.88 -5.67
C LEU A 405 -25.49 -2.33 -5.67
N GLY A 406 -26.51 -1.73 -5.06
CA GLY A 406 -26.81 -0.28 -5.08
C GLY A 406 -27.98 0.08 -5.99
N ALA A 407 -28.46 1.33 -5.93
CA ALA A 407 -29.61 1.86 -6.69
C ALA A 407 -29.36 3.32 -7.13
N PRO A 408 -29.86 3.76 -8.30
CA PRO A 408 -30.67 3.00 -9.25
C PRO A 408 -29.79 2.05 -10.06
N ARG A 409 -30.42 1.02 -10.65
CA ARG A 409 -29.77 0.13 -11.62
C ARG A 409 -30.21 0.50 -13.01
N ALA A 410 -29.27 0.52 -13.94
CA ALA A 410 -29.54 0.74 -15.34
C ALA A 410 -28.87 -0.33 -16.17
N PHE A 411 -29.47 -0.70 -17.29
CA PHE A 411 -29.04 -1.83 -18.09
C PHE A 411 -29.01 -1.52 -19.59
N PHE A 412 -28.05 -2.10 -20.30
CA PHE A 412 -28.03 -2.10 -21.76
C PHE A 412 -29.06 -3.09 -22.32
N THR A 413 -30.11 -2.57 -22.96
CA THR A 413 -31.34 -3.30 -23.31
C THR A 413 -31.09 -4.58 -24.13
N PRO A 414 -30.25 -4.63 -25.17
CA PRO A 414 -29.97 -5.86 -25.91
C PRO A 414 -29.47 -7.02 -25.04
N LEU A 415 -28.61 -6.75 -24.05
CA LEU A 415 -28.09 -7.79 -23.17
C LEU A 415 -29.15 -8.27 -22.18
N VAL A 416 -30.00 -7.37 -21.69
CA VAL A 416 -31.12 -7.75 -20.82
C VAL A 416 -32.13 -8.57 -21.59
N ARG A 417 -32.44 -8.23 -22.85
CA ARG A 417 -33.34 -9.03 -23.69
C ARG A 417 -32.83 -10.46 -23.92
N GLN A 418 -31.51 -10.67 -23.95
CA GLN A 418 -30.93 -12.00 -24.06
C GLN A 418 -31.04 -12.82 -22.78
N HIS A 419 -30.88 -12.18 -21.62
CA HIS A 419 -30.88 -12.85 -20.32
C HIS A 419 -32.27 -12.99 -19.69
N GLN A 420 -33.10 -11.95 -19.80
CA GLN A 420 -34.40 -11.74 -19.15
C GLN A 420 -34.31 -11.77 -17.61
N PHE A 421 -35.12 -10.93 -16.95
CA PHE A 421 -35.25 -10.95 -15.49
C PHE A 421 -35.99 -12.21 -15.03
N PRO A 422 -35.64 -12.81 -13.88
CA PRO A 422 -36.48 -13.81 -13.24
C PRO A 422 -37.86 -13.21 -12.89
N ASN A 423 -38.95 -13.94 -13.15
CA ASN A 423 -40.31 -13.49 -12.79
C ASN A 423 -40.58 -13.65 -11.28
N THR A 424 -39.96 -12.78 -10.49
CA THR A 424 -40.09 -12.67 -9.02
C THR A 424 -40.23 -11.20 -8.63
N SER A 425 -40.56 -10.94 -7.37
CA SER A 425 -40.60 -9.59 -6.79
C SER A 425 -39.51 -9.36 -5.75
N TYR A 426 -38.50 -10.23 -5.70
CA TYR A 426 -37.33 -10.08 -4.85
C TYR A 426 -36.11 -10.74 -5.49
N GLY A 427 -35.03 -9.97 -5.66
CA GLY A 427 -33.72 -10.46 -6.14
C GLY A 427 -33.59 -10.57 -7.66
N GLU A 428 -34.59 -10.14 -8.44
CA GLU A 428 -34.56 -10.12 -9.90
C GLU A 428 -33.44 -9.23 -10.46
N ASP A 429 -33.24 -8.07 -9.85
CA ASP A 429 -32.19 -7.11 -10.17
C ASP A 429 -30.80 -7.66 -9.83
N TYR A 430 -30.69 -8.31 -8.67
CA TYR A 430 -29.48 -8.97 -8.20
C TYR A 430 -29.08 -10.11 -9.13
N ALA A 431 -30.05 -10.92 -9.60
CA ALA A 431 -29.80 -11.97 -10.58
C ALA A 431 -29.18 -11.42 -11.88
N MET A 432 -29.70 -10.29 -12.38
CA MET A 432 -29.18 -9.63 -13.58
C MET A 432 -27.78 -9.08 -13.35
N GLY A 433 -27.53 -8.43 -12.21
CA GLY A 433 -26.21 -7.95 -11.84
C GLY A 433 -25.18 -9.07 -11.75
N LEU A 434 -25.52 -10.20 -11.12
CA LEU A 434 -24.65 -11.38 -11.08
C LEU A 434 -24.33 -11.89 -12.49
N ALA A 435 -25.34 -12.08 -13.34
CA ALA A 435 -25.17 -12.59 -14.70
C ALA A 435 -24.29 -11.67 -15.58
N PHE A 436 -24.49 -10.34 -15.47
CA PHE A 436 -23.72 -9.36 -16.24
C PHE A 436 -22.28 -9.30 -15.75
N SER A 437 -22.09 -9.26 -14.42
CA SER A 437 -20.78 -9.19 -13.78
C SER A 437 -19.86 -10.37 -14.12
N ARG A 438 -20.41 -11.48 -14.63
CA ARG A 438 -19.62 -12.63 -15.09
C ARG A 438 -18.81 -12.35 -16.36
N ARG A 439 -19.27 -11.43 -17.21
CA ARG A 439 -18.73 -11.22 -18.56
C ARG A 439 -18.51 -9.77 -18.93
N PHE A 440 -19.22 -8.85 -18.31
CA PHE A 440 -19.21 -7.44 -18.68
C PHE A 440 -18.97 -6.57 -17.45
N ARG A 441 -18.38 -5.40 -17.69
CA ARG A 441 -18.20 -4.38 -16.66
C ARG A 441 -19.55 -3.89 -16.15
N ILE A 442 -19.67 -3.80 -14.83
CA ILE A 442 -20.71 -3.01 -14.16
C ILE A 442 -20.06 -1.70 -13.73
N GLY A 443 -20.54 -0.60 -14.29
CA GLY A 443 -20.08 0.74 -13.96
C GLY A 443 -20.75 1.29 -12.72
N ARG A 444 -20.12 2.31 -12.12
CA ARG A 444 -20.52 2.87 -10.83
C ARG A 444 -20.60 4.39 -10.89
N ILE A 445 -21.59 4.95 -10.19
CA ILE A 445 -21.67 6.39 -9.89
C ILE A 445 -21.81 6.51 -8.37
N TYR A 446 -20.85 7.19 -7.72
CA TYR A 446 -20.81 7.30 -6.26
C TYR A 446 -21.63 8.49 -5.73
N ASP A 447 -21.95 9.47 -6.58
CA ASP A 447 -22.81 10.59 -6.24
C ASP A 447 -24.26 10.14 -5.99
N GLU A 448 -25.00 10.91 -5.18
CA GLU A 448 -26.41 10.66 -4.90
C GLU A 448 -27.25 10.80 -6.18
N LEU A 449 -27.82 9.68 -6.65
CA LEU A 449 -28.70 9.66 -7.83
C LEU A 449 -30.17 9.41 -7.47
N TYR A 450 -30.44 8.87 -6.29
CA TYR A 450 -31.70 8.21 -5.99
C TYR A 450 -32.09 8.41 -4.52
N LEU A 451 -33.37 8.68 -4.29
CA LEU A 451 -33.96 8.91 -2.97
C LEU A 451 -34.86 7.72 -2.66
N CYS A 452 -34.40 6.85 -1.77
CA CYS A 452 -35.16 5.69 -1.31
C CYS A 452 -36.07 6.12 -0.16
N ARG A 453 -37.39 6.17 -0.39
CA ARG A 453 -38.38 6.64 0.58
C ARG A 453 -38.83 5.50 1.51
N ARG A 454 -38.87 5.76 2.82
CA ARG A 454 -39.42 4.86 3.84
C ARG A 454 -40.69 5.43 4.46
N TRP A 455 -41.78 4.67 4.45
CA TRP A 455 -43.08 5.06 5.03
C TRP A 455 -43.91 3.85 5.48
N GLY A 456 -44.94 4.09 6.30
CA GLY A 456 -45.84 3.05 6.82
C GLY A 456 -46.68 2.42 5.71
N GLY A 457 -46.29 1.23 5.25
CA GLY A 457 -46.86 0.57 4.06
C GLY A 457 -45.81 0.06 3.07
N ASN A 458 -44.54 0.43 3.24
CA ASN A 458 -43.44 -0.15 2.46
C ASN A 458 -43.30 -1.66 2.69
N SER A 459 -43.01 -2.40 1.63
CA SER A 459 -42.82 -3.86 1.64
C SER A 459 -41.67 -4.37 2.52
N ASP A 460 -40.82 -3.47 3.06
CA ASP A 460 -39.67 -3.78 3.91
C ASP A 460 -39.86 -3.40 5.40
N ALA A 461 -41.06 -2.96 5.81
CA ALA A 461 -41.33 -2.69 7.23
C ALA A 461 -41.49 -4.01 8.02
N VAL A 462 -40.53 -4.32 8.89
CA VAL A 462 -40.49 -5.46 9.85
C VAL A 462 -40.99 -6.78 9.23
N LEU A 463 -40.16 -7.39 8.38
CA LEU A 463 -40.42 -8.74 7.85
C LEU A 463 -40.32 -9.79 8.97
N SER A 464 -41.17 -10.83 8.91
CA SER A 464 -41.01 -12.02 9.77
C SER A 464 -39.71 -12.76 9.43
N ILE A 465 -39.16 -13.48 10.41
CA ILE A 465 -37.94 -14.30 10.22
C ILE A 465 -38.12 -15.28 9.05
N ASP A 466 -39.29 -15.93 8.93
CA ASP A 466 -39.60 -16.82 7.81
C ASP A 466 -39.50 -16.12 6.44
N LYS A 467 -39.96 -14.88 6.35
CA LYS A 467 -39.91 -14.12 5.09
C LYS A 467 -38.49 -13.67 4.75
N VAL A 468 -37.70 -13.29 5.76
CA VAL A 468 -36.27 -12.99 5.62
C VAL A 468 -35.50 -14.23 5.15
N ASN A 469 -35.73 -15.38 5.79
CA ASN A 469 -35.11 -16.65 5.41
C ASN A 469 -35.50 -17.08 3.99
N ALA A 470 -36.78 -16.95 3.61
CA ALA A 470 -37.22 -17.25 2.24
C ALA A 470 -36.52 -16.36 1.19
N ASN A 471 -36.38 -15.07 1.48
CA ASN A 471 -35.69 -14.11 0.63
C ASN A 471 -34.18 -14.43 0.52
N ASN A 472 -33.53 -14.73 1.65
CA ASN A 472 -32.12 -15.12 1.70
C ASN A 472 -31.86 -16.44 0.98
N HIS A 473 -32.71 -17.44 1.19
CA HIS A 473 -32.62 -18.73 0.51
C HIS A 473 -32.71 -18.56 -1.01
N TYR A 474 -33.66 -17.75 -1.50
CA TYR A 474 -33.77 -17.49 -2.94
C TYR A 474 -32.55 -16.74 -3.50
N LYS A 475 -32.03 -15.71 -2.82
CA LYS A 475 -30.80 -15.04 -3.26
C LYS A 475 -29.60 -15.98 -3.24
N ASP A 476 -29.50 -16.87 -2.26
CA ASP A 476 -28.48 -17.91 -2.26
C ASP A 476 -28.68 -18.86 -3.45
N GLN A 477 -29.90 -19.12 -3.92
CA GLN A 477 -30.13 -19.93 -5.14
C GLN A 477 -29.61 -19.22 -6.38
N LEU A 478 -29.83 -17.91 -6.48
CA LEU A 478 -29.25 -17.10 -7.55
C LEU A 478 -27.71 -17.14 -7.52
N ARG A 479 -27.10 -17.06 -6.33
CA ARG A 479 -25.65 -17.23 -6.16
C ARG A 479 -25.18 -18.62 -6.54
N THR A 480 -25.91 -19.67 -6.19
CA THR A 480 -25.61 -21.05 -6.59
C THR A 480 -25.58 -21.17 -8.12
N VAL A 481 -26.61 -20.66 -8.80
CA VAL A 481 -26.68 -20.65 -10.27
C VAL A 481 -25.50 -19.90 -10.87
N GLU A 482 -25.16 -18.74 -10.30
CA GLU A 482 -24.04 -17.94 -10.79
C GLU A 482 -22.68 -18.62 -10.56
N ILE A 483 -22.43 -19.20 -9.38
CA ILE A 483 -21.21 -19.95 -9.08
C ILE A 483 -21.02 -21.09 -10.07
N LEU A 484 -22.06 -21.89 -10.33
CA LEU A 484 -22.02 -22.99 -11.29
C LEU A 484 -21.73 -22.48 -12.72
N ALA A 485 -22.30 -21.33 -13.09
CA ALA A 485 -22.05 -20.73 -14.40
C ALA A 485 -20.61 -20.21 -14.54
N ARG A 486 -20.04 -19.61 -13.48
CA ARG A 486 -18.63 -19.19 -13.42
C ARG A 486 -17.69 -20.39 -13.51
N GLN A 487 -17.95 -21.45 -12.74
CA GLN A 487 -17.20 -22.70 -12.80
C GLN A 487 -17.17 -23.28 -14.21
N LYS A 488 -18.34 -23.35 -14.86
CA LYS A 488 -18.45 -23.83 -16.24
C LYS A 488 -17.65 -22.97 -17.22
N GLN A 489 -17.78 -21.65 -17.15
CA GLN A 489 -17.04 -20.73 -18.02
C GLN A 489 -15.52 -20.86 -17.85
N ASN A 490 -15.05 -20.97 -16.61
CA ASN A 490 -13.63 -21.15 -16.30
C ASN A 490 -13.13 -22.52 -16.76
N GLN A 491 -13.91 -23.58 -16.56
CA GLN A 491 -13.58 -24.92 -17.04
C GLN A 491 -13.56 -25.01 -18.57
N ASP A 492 -14.52 -24.39 -19.27
CA ASP A 492 -14.58 -24.38 -20.74
C ASP A 492 -13.33 -23.71 -21.34
N ARG A 493 -12.79 -22.68 -20.68
CA ARG A 493 -11.52 -22.04 -21.06
C ARG A 493 -10.32 -22.97 -20.87
N GLU A 494 -10.20 -23.62 -19.70
CA GLU A 494 -9.13 -24.59 -19.42
C GLU A 494 -9.16 -25.77 -20.42
N LYS A 495 -10.36 -26.25 -20.72
CA LYS A 495 -10.59 -27.33 -21.67
C LYS A 495 -10.16 -26.94 -23.08
N GLY A 496 -10.45 -25.71 -23.52
CA GLY A 496 -10.06 -25.20 -24.84
C GLY A 496 -8.55 -25.31 -25.12
N LEU A 497 -7.69 -24.98 -24.14
CA LEU A 497 -6.24 -25.10 -24.30
C LEU A 497 -5.77 -26.57 -24.32
N THR A 498 -6.35 -27.41 -23.47
CA THR A 498 -5.98 -28.84 -23.37
C THR A 498 -6.41 -29.60 -24.62
N ASP A 499 -7.64 -29.37 -25.11
CA ASP A 499 -8.16 -29.95 -26.34
C ASP A 499 -7.34 -29.49 -27.54
N PHE A 500 -6.97 -28.20 -27.60
CA PHE A 500 -6.05 -27.66 -28.61
C PHE A 500 -4.72 -28.43 -28.63
N PHE A 501 -4.08 -28.62 -27.47
CA PHE A 501 -2.82 -29.34 -27.35
C PHE A 501 -2.93 -30.80 -27.85
N HIS A 502 -3.91 -31.56 -27.35
CA HIS A 502 -4.09 -32.96 -27.77
C HIS A 502 -4.48 -33.11 -29.24
N ASN A 503 -5.34 -32.21 -29.76
CA ASN A 503 -5.71 -32.21 -31.17
C ASN A 503 -4.49 -31.99 -32.07
N GLN A 504 -3.59 -31.06 -31.68
CA GLN A 504 -2.36 -30.83 -32.42
C GLN A 504 -1.45 -32.06 -32.43
N LEU A 505 -1.27 -32.75 -31.31
CA LEU A 505 -0.44 -33.96 -31.24
C LEU A 505 -1.00 -35.10 -32.09
N ASN A 506 -2.33 -35.23 -32.16
CA ASN A 506 -3.00 -36.23 -32.99
C ASN A 506 -2.88 -35.92 -34.49
N GLN A 507 -2.92 -34.64 -34.88
CA GLN A 507 -2.81 -34.22 -36.27
C GLN A 507 -1.36 -34.20 -36.78
N TRP A 508 -0.39 -33.88 -35.91
CA TRP A 508 1.02 -33.76 -36.27
C TRP A 508 1.85 -34.88 -35.61
N GLN A 509 1.82 -36.05 -36.24
CA GLN A 509 2.39 -37.29 -35.68
C GLN A 509 3.86 -37.20 -35.28
N ASP A 510 4.70 -36.49 -36.05
CA ASP A 510 6.11 -36.29 -35.72
C ASP A 510 6.31 -35.52 -34.40
N VAL A 511 5.47 -34.51 -34.15
CA VAL A 511 5.48 -33.77 -32.88
C VAL A 511 4.94 -34.64 -31.76
N GLY A 512 3.85 -35.38 -32.00
CA GLY A 512 3.32 -36.37 -31.06
C GLY A 512 4.38 -37.38 -30.60
N LYS A 513 5.19 -37.91 -31.54
CA LYS A 513 6.30 -38.82 -31.24
C LYS A 513 7.37 -38.18 -30.34
N ARG A 514 7.74 -36.93 -30.59
CA ARG A 514 8.74 -36.20 -29.77
C ARG A 514 8.25 -35.97 -28.34
N PHE A 515 6.96 -35.70 -28.14
CA PHE A 515 6.37 -35.62 -26.80
C PHE A 515 6.35 -36.99 -26.11
N GLU A 516 6.16 -38.09 -26.84
CA GLU A 516 6.26 -39.43 -26.28
C GLU A 516 7.70 -39.79 -25.89
N GLU A 517 8.67 -39.47 -26.76
CA GLU A 517 10.11 -39.61 -26.47
C GLU A 517 10.53 -38.78 -25.25
N LEU A 518 9.95 -37.58 -25.06
CA LEU A 518 10.19 -36.73 -23.90
C LEU A 518 9.82 -37.42 -22.58
N LYS A 519 8.78 -38.26 -22.54
CA LYS A 519 8.41 -39.00 -21.30
C LYS A 519 9.51 -39.96 -20.84
N GLY A 520 10.39 -40.39 -21.75
CA GLY A 520 11.49 -41.32 -21.48
C GLY A 520 12.86 -40.65 -21.26
N VAL A 521 12.94 -39.31 -21.22
CA VAL A 521 14.22 -38.62 -21.00
C VAL A 521 14.74 -38.83 -19.58
N GLN A 522 16.06 -38.95 -19.46
CA GLN A 522 16.71 -39.11 -18.16
C GLN A 522 16.89 -37.75 -17.49
N THR A 523 16.62 -37.68 -16.19
CA THR A 523 16.92 -36.52 -15.36
C THR A 523 17.80 -36.91 -14.18
N ARG A 524 18.62 -35.96 -13.70
CA ARG A 524 19.49 -36.16 -12.53
C ARG A 524 19.71 -34.84 -11.82
N GLU A 525 19.62 -34.84 -10.50
CA GLU A 525 19.99 -33.67 -9.69
C GLU A 525 21.50 -33.43 -9.73
N VAL A 526 21.86 -32.16 -9.88
CA VAL A 526 23.25 -31.70 -9.99
C VAL A 526 23.39 -30.44 -9.15
N GLY A 527 23.59 -30.62 -7.84
CA GLY A 527 23.49 -29.53 -6.87
C GLY A 527 22.03 -29.08 -6.73
N SER A 528 21.79 -27.77 -6.83
CA SER A 528 20.43 -27.18 -6.85
C SER A 528 19.81 -27.10 -8.25
N ALA A 529 20.51 -27.58 -9.29
CA ALA A 529 19.98 -27.71 -10.65
C ALA A 529 19.53 -29.14 -10.96
N LEU A 530 18.69 -29.30 -11.98
CA LEU A 530 18.24 -30.57 -12.54
C LEU A 530 18.74 -30.68 -13.99
N ALA A 531 19.62 -31.65 -14.25
CA ALA A 531 20.06 -31.94 -15.61
C ALA A 531 19.04 -32.85 -16.32
N GLN A 532 18.73 -32.54 -17.59
CA GLN A 532 17.86 -33.32 -18.46
C GLN A 532 18.63 -33.75 -19.71
N PHE A 533 18.74 -35.05 -19.95
CA PHE A 533 19.29 -35.58 -21.21
C PHE A 533 18.21 -35.62 -22.30
N ASN A 534 18.27 -34.68 -23.24
CA ASN A 534 17.26 -34.54 -24.29
C ASN A 534 17.89 -34.46 -25.70
N PRO A 535 18.12 -35.61 -26.37
CA PRO A 535 18.80 -35.64 -27.67
C PRO A 535 17.99 -34.97 -28.79
N ALA A 536 16.66 -34.87 -28.67
CA ALA A 536 15.82 -34.18 -29.65
C ALA A 536 16.16 -32.68 -29.76
N ARG A 537 16.84 -32.11 -28.75
CA ARG A 537 17.28 -30.72 -28.74
C ARG A 537 18.57 -30.47 -29.54
N LEU A 538 19.26 -31.51 -30.03
CA LEU A 538 20.52 -31.35 -30.76
C LEU A 538 20.40 -30.42 -31.98
N VAL A 539 19.29 -30.50 -32.72
CA VAL A 539 19.03 -29.66 -33.90
C VAL A 539 18.86 -28.18 -33.53
N SER A 540 18.20 -27.90 -32.40
CA SER A 540 17.97 -26.53 -31.93
C SER A 540 19.19 -25.95 -31.24
N THR A 541 19.88 -26.74 -30.41
CA THR A 541 21.07 -26.31 -29.67
C THR A 541 22.26 -26.09 -30.61
N GLY A 542 22.43 -26.94 -31.64
CA GLY A 542 23.51 -26.84 -32.62
C GLY A 542 23.28 -25.88 -33.79
N ALA A 543 22.12 -25.22 -33.87
CA ALA A 543 21.80 -24.32 -34.97
C ALA A 543 22.71 -23.08 -35.00
N LYS A 544 23.21 -22.72 -36.19
CA LYS A 544 23.93 -21.46 -36.42
C LYS A 544 22.93 -20.31 -36.52
N ILE A 545 23.20 -19.25 -35.75
CA ILE A 545 22.33 -18.08 -35.57
C ILE A 545 23.05 -16.78 -35.99
N ASP A 546 24.12 -16.88 -36.76
CA ASP A 546 24.81 -15.69 -37.29
C ASP A 546 23.91 -14.96 -38.30
N LYS A 547 24.11 -13.64 -38.39
CA LYS A 547 23.29 -12.72 -39.20
C LYS A 547 23.21 -13.13 -40.68
N ALA A 548 24.26 -13.74 -41.22
CA ALA A 548 24.30 -14.20 -42.62
C ALA A 548 23.52 -15.50 -42.85
N THR A 549 23.44 -16.38 -41.84
CA THR A 549 22.61 -17.59 -41.86
C THR A 549 21.14 -17.26 -41.64
N LEU A 550 20.80 -16.35 -40.71
CA LEU A 550 19.41 -15.93 -40.44
C LEU A 550 18.77 -15.20 -41.63
N ALA A 551 19.50 -14.29 -42.28
CA ALA A 551 19.00 -13.54 -43.45
C ALA A 551 18.63 -14.44 -44.66
N LYS A 552 19.08 -15.70 -44.69
CA LYS A 552 18.83 -16.66 -45.77
C LYS A 552 17.72 -17.66 -45.45
N ARG A 553 17.20 -17.69 -44.22
CA ARG A 553 16.17 -18.65 -43.79
C ARG A 553 14.83 -17.92 -43.60
N PRO A 554 13.73 -18.38 -44.22
CA PRO A 554 12.40 -17.85 -43.91
C PRO A 554 12.08 -18.05 -42.43
N CYS A 555 11.62 -16.99 -41.74
CA CYS A 555 11.26 -17.07 -40.33
C CYS A 555 10.12 -18.08 -40.11
N PHE A 556 10.39 -19.13 -39.34
CA PHE A 556 9.48 -20.27 -39.12
C PHE A 556 8.29 -19.95 -38.20
N LEU A 557 8.30 -18.78 -37.54
CA LEU A 557 7.19 -18.30 -36.71
C LEU A 557 6.17 -17.48 -37.50
N CYS A 558 6.53 -16.98 -38.69
CA CYS A 558 5.59 -16.31 -39.58
C CYS A 558 4.57 -17.29 -40.16
N GLU A 559 3.29 -16.94 -40.12
CA GLU A 559 2.17 -17.78 -40.57
C GLU A 559 2.43 -18.45 -41.93
N LYS A 560 2.92 -17.71 -42.92
CA LYS A 560 3.20 -18.20 -44.28
C LYS A 560 4.27 -19.30 -44.36
N ASN A 561 5.10 -19.44 -43.34
CA ASN A 561 6.23 -20.38 -43.29
C ASN A 561 6.01 -21.51 -42.28
N ARG A 562 4.88 -21.53 -41.55
CA ARG A 562 4.54 -22.59 -40.60
C ARG A 562 4.15 -23.88 -41.35
N PRO A 563 4.41 -25.08 -40.80
CA PRO A 563 3.91 -26.34 -41.37
C PRO A 563 2.38 -26.35 -41.46
N GLY A 564 1.83 -26.96 -42.51
CA GLY A 564 0.38 -26.98 -42.75
C GLY A 564 -0.42 -27.76 -41.71
N GLU A 565 0.23 -28.67 -40.99
CA GLU A 565 -0.32 -29.47 -39.89
C GLU A 565 -0.36 -28.70 -38.56
N GLN A 566 0.31 -27.54 -38.46
CA GLN A 566 0.36 -26.75 -37.23
C GLN A 566 -0.91 -25.91 -37.08
N ILE A 567 -1.80 -26.32 -36.17
CA ILE A 567 -3.01 -25.59 -35.81
C ILE A 567 -2.69 -24.44 -34.83
N VAL A 568 -3.60 -23.47 -34.77
CA VAL A 568 -3.41 -22.21 -34.04
C VAL A 568 -4.53 -22.02 -33.03
N LEU A 569 -4.17 -21.58 -31.81
CA LEU A 569 -5.11 -21.03 -30.83
C LEU A 569 -4.84 -19.53 -30.66
N PRO A 570 -5.73 -18.65 -31.16
CA PRO A 570 -5.62 -17.20 -30.99
C PRO A 570 -5.47 -16.76 -29.52
N PHE A 571 -4.55 -15.85 -29.22
CA PHE A 571 -4.45 -15.19 -27.90
C PHE A 571 -4.41 -13.66 -28.06
N GLY A 572 -5.47 -13.01 -27.57
CA GLY A 572 -5.68 -11.59 -27.81
C GLY A 572 -5.73 -11.24 -29.30
N ASN A 573 -5.38 -10.00 -29.63
CA ASN A 573 -5.37 -9.51 -31.01
C ASN A 573 -4.04 -9.77 -31.73
N ASP A 574 -2.95 -9.93 -30.98
CA ASP A 574 -1.58 -9.79 -31.51
C ASP A 574 -0.74 -11.08 -31.45
N PHE A 575 -1.22 -12.14 -30.78
CA PHE A 575 -0.45 -13.37 -30.56
C PHE A 575 -1.23 -14.64 -30.91
N ASP A 576 -0.47 -15.69 -31.19
CA ASP A 576 -0.95 -17.04 -31.42
C ASP A 576 -0.31 -17.99 -30.42
N ILE A 577 -1.04 -18.98 -29.91
CA ILE A 577 -0.50 -20.09 -29.13
C ILE A 577 -0.34 -21.28 -30.07
N LEU A 578 0.88 -21.81 -30.15
CA LEU A 578 1.26 -22.96 -30.97
C LEU A 578 1.90 -24.04 -30.09
N VAL A 579 1.65 -25.33 -30.36
CA VAL A 579 2.43 -26.39 -29.70
C VAL A 579 3.87 -26.34 -30.18
N ASN A 580 4.81 -26.39 -29.23
CA ASN A 580 6.24 -26.35 -29.54
C ASN A 580 6.68 -27.71 -30.15
N PRO A 581 7.21 -27.74 -31.38
CA PRO A 581 7.57 -28.99 -32.05
C PRO A 581 8.84 -29.66 -31.48
N PHE A 582 9.57 -29.00 -30.59
CA PHE A 582 10.78 -29.52 -29.95
C PHE A 582 10.67 -29.40 -28.42
N PRO A 583 9.85 -30.26 -27.78
CA PRO A 583 9.44 -30.08 -26.41
C PRO A 583 10.57 -30.34 -25.40
N ILE A 584 10.46 -29.65 -24.26
CA ILE A 584 11.33 -29.76 -23.08
C ILE A 584 10.47 -30.07 -21.85
N LEU A 585 9.24 -29.56 -21.87
CA LEU A 585 8.23 -29.67 -20.82
C LEU A 585 7.11 -30.62 -21.28
N PRO A 586 6.42 -31.31 -20.35
CA PRO A 586 5.32 -32.23 -20.69
C PRO A 586 4.22 -31.59 -21.54
N VAL A 587 3.90 -30.33 -21.26
CA VAL A 587 3.14 -29.43 -22.13
C VAL A 587 4.06 -28.26 -22.47
N HIS A 588 4.22 -27.97 -23.76
CA HIS A 588 5.12 -26.90 -24.22
C HIS A 588 4.54 -26.17 -25.43
N PHE A 589 4.45 -24.86 -25.32
CA PHE A 589 3.94 -23.94 -26.33
C PHE A 589 5.00 -22.92 -26.77
N THR A 590 4.88 -22.47 -28.01
CA THR A 590 5.54 -21.27 -28.55
C THR A 590 4.45 -20.24 -28.85
N ILE A 591 4.63 -19.01 -28.41
CA ILE A 591 3.61 -17.96 -28.46
C ILE A 591 4.16 -16.78 -29.28
N PRO A 592 4.21 -16.89 -30.63
CA PRO A 592 4.71 -15.81 -31.47
C PRO A 592 3.69 -14.68 -31.63
N SER A 593 4.21 -13.47 -31.83
CA SER A 593 3.39 -12.38 -32.35
C SER A 593 2.90 -12.71 -33.77
N ARG A 594 1.69 -12.26 -34.13
CA ARG A 594 1.15 -12.35 -35.50
C ARG A 594 1.91 -11.46 -36.47
N HIS A 595 2.54 -10.39 -35.96
CA HIS A 595 3.37 -9.50 -36.74
C HIS A 595 4.84 -9.92 -36.65
N HIS A 596 5.54 -9.87 -37.78
CA HIS A 596 6.99 -10.06 -37.80
C HIS A 596 7.65 -8.80 -37.24
N GLN A 597 8.06 -8.85 -35.98
CA GLN A 597 8.70 -7.77 -35.26
C GLN A 597 9.86 -8.32 -34.42
N LEU A 598 10.86 -7.50 -34.14
CA LEU A 598 12.05 -7.92 -33.39
C LEU A 598 11.71 -8.49 -32.01
N GLN A 599 12.52 -9.45 -31.54
CA GLN A 599 12.43 -10.01 -30.19
C GLN A 599 12.80 -8.91 -29.17
N ALA A 600 11.81 -8.19 -28.66
CA ALA A 600 11.99 -7.12 -27.67
C ALA A 600 10.82 -7.09 -26.68
N ILE A 601 11.11 -7.14 -25.38
CA ILE A 601 10.09 -7.39 -24.38
C ILE A 601 9.44 -6.13 -23.80
N ALA A 602 10.09 -4.96 -23.79
CA ALA A 602 9.65 -3.78 -23.01
C ALA A 602 8.14 -3.47 -23.15
N GLU A 603 7.63 -3.34 -24.38
CA GLU A 603 6.21 -3.05 -24.65
C GLU A 603 5.29 -4.28 -24.51
N ASN A 604 5.86 -5.47 -24.44
CA ASN A 604 5.14 -6.75 -24.50
C ASN A 604 5.23 -7.55 -23.19
N TYR A 605 5.96 -7.11 -22.17
CA TYR A 605 6.09 -7.81 -20.89
C TYR A 605 4.71 -8.09 -20.26
N VAL A 606 3.78 -7.14 -20.37
CA VAL A 606 2.41 -7.28 -19.86
C VAL A 606 1.67 -8.50 -20.43
N GLN A 607 2.08 -9.01 -21.60
CA GLN A 607 1.50 -10.22 -22.18
C GLN A 607 1.81 -11.47 -21.34
N ILE A 608 2.95 -11.51 -20.64
CA ILE A 608 3.28 -12.58 -19.68
C ILE A 608 2.22 -12.62 -18.58
N HIS A 609 1.94 -11.47 -17.95
CA HIS A 609 0.90 -11.33 -16.94
C HIS A 609 -0.45 -11.83 -17.46
N ARG A 610 -0.87 -11.37 -18.65
CA ARG A 610 -2.14 -11.74 -19.27
C ARG A 610 -2.22 -13.24 -19.61
N LEU A 611 -1.12 -13.84 -20.05
CA LEU A 611 -1.04 -15.28 -20.33
C LEU A 611 -1.21 -16.10 -19.06
N LEU A 612 -0.47 -15.77 -18.00
CA LEU A 612 -0.55 -16.44 -16.70
C LEU A 612 -1.90 -16.22 -16.02
N ARG A 613 -2.53 -15.08 -16.28
CA ARG A 613 -3.88 -14.79 -15.81
C ARG A 613 -4.92 -15.65 -16.52
N THR A 614 -4.77 -15.85 -17.83
CA THR A 614 -5.68 -16.67 -18.66
C THR A 614 -5.46 -18.17 -18.42
N TYR A 615 -4.21 -18.59 -18.25
CA TYR A 615 -3.80 -19.99 -18.10
C TYR A 615 -2.88 -20.16 -16.87
N PRO A 616 -3.42 -20.08 -15.64
CA PRO A 616 -2.65 -20.09 -14.40
C PRO A 616 -1.87 -21.39 -14.13
N GLN A 617 -2.24 -22.48 -14.80
CA GLN A 617 -1.54 -23.76 -14.75
C GLN A 617 -0.22 -23.77 -15.54
N LEU A 618 0.03 -22.74 -16.36
CA LEU A 618 1.27 -22.61 -17.13
C LEU A 618 2.29 -21.75 -16.36
N MET A 619 3.56 -21.99 -16.69
CA MET A 619 4.59 -20.98 -16.56
C MET A 619 4.86 -20.38 -17.93
N VAL A 620 5.22 -19.10 -17.97
CA VAL A 620 5.58 -18.37 -19.19
C VAL A 620 7.02 -17.92 -19.05
N PHE A 621 7.80 -18.03 -20.12
CA PHE A 621 9.20 -17.65 -20.11
C PHE A 621 9.61 -16.98 -21.42
N TYR A 622 10.56 -16.07 -21.29
CA TYR A 622 11.07 -15.24 -22.37
C TYR A 622 12.59 -15.34 -22.44
N ASN A 623 13.11 -15.56 -23.64
CA ASN A 623 14.54 -15.50 -23.92
C ASN A 623 14.80 -14.24 -24.77
N GLY A 624 15.70 -13.36 -24.33
CA GLY A 624 16.13 -12.23 -25.15
C GLY A 624 16.86 -12.66 -26.44
N PRO A 625 17.05 -11.77 -27.43
CA PRO A 625 17.65 -12.05 -28.73
C PRO A 625 18.96 -12.82 -28.68
N LYS A 626 19.82 -12.45 -27.72
CA LYS A 626 21.13 -13.06 -27.48
C LYS A 626 21.16 -13.89 -26.20
N CYS A 627 20.02 -14.41 -25.76
CA CYS A 627 19.87 -15.15 -24.51
C CYS A 627 19.14 -16.49 -24.73
N GLY A 628 19.33 -17.13 -25.90
CA GLY A 628 18.71 -18.42 -26.22
C GLY A 628 17.38 -18.35 -26.98
N ALA A 629 17.00 -17.18 -27.51
CA ALA A 629 15.82 -17.06 -28.38
C ALA A 629 15.94 -17.94 -29.64
N SER A 630 14.85 -18.64 -29.98
CA SER A 630 14.84 -19.55 -31.14
C SER A 630 14.74 -18.82 -32.48
N ALA A 631 14.16 -17.62 -32.48
CA ALA A 631 14.04 -16.70 -33.60
C ALA A 631 14.28 -15.27 -33.07
N PRO A 632 15.52 -14.75 -33.06
CA PRO A 632 15.83 -13.43 -32.50
C PRO A 632 15.25 -12.26 -33.33
N ASP A 633 14.78 -12.54 -34.54
CA ASP A 633 14.13 -11.61 -35.46
C ASP A 633 12.60 -11.57 -35.35
N HIS A 634 11.98 -12.45 -34.53
CA HIS A 634 10.52 -12.52 -34.36
C HIS A 634 10.13 -12.66 -32.89
N LEU A 635 9.44 -11.66 -32.33
CA LEU A 635 8.88 -11.66 -30.98
C LEU A 635 8.06 -12.92 -30.66
N HIS A 636 8.50 -13.68 -29.66
CA HIS A 636 7.79 -14.82 -29.12
C HIS A 636 8.08 -15.05 -27.64
N PHE A 637 7.07 -15.58 -26.95
CA PHE A 637 7.21 -16.20 -25.64
C PHE A 637 7.21 -17.72 -25.79
N GLN A 638 7.56 -18.41 -24.72
CA GLN A 638 7.31 -19.83 -24.57
C GLN A 638 6.54 -20.06 -23.27
N ALA A 639 5.75 -21.12 -23.22
CA ALA A 639 4.99 -21.46 -22.03
C ALA A 639 4.88 -22.97 -21.89
N GLY A 640 4.67 -23.48 -20.68
CA GLY A 640 4.48 -24.90 -20.50
C GLY A 640 4.14 -25.27 -19.06
N THR A 641 4.25 -26.55 -18.74
CA THR A 641 3.92 -27.10 -17.43
C THR A 641 4.64 -26.33 -16.31
N SER A 642 3.86 -25.73 -15.41
CA SER A 642 4.37 -25.04 -14.22
C SER A 642 4.71 -26.03 -13.08
N GLY A 643 5.55 -25.61 -12.14
CA GLY A 643 5.84 -26.35 -10.90
C GLY A 643 6.94 -27.40 -10.99
N ILE A 644 7.67 -27.47 -12.12
CA ILE A 644 8.70 -28.49 -12.35
C ILE A 644 10.14 -27.94 -12.27
N LEU A 645 10.30 -26.61 -12.19
CA LEU A 645 11.61 -25.98 -12.16
C LEU A 645 12.16 -25.94 -10.73
N PRO A 646 13.47 -26.18 -10.50
CA PRO A 646 14.09 -26.01 -9.18
C PRO A 646 13.83 -24.63 -8.57
N LEU A 647 13.84 -23.56 -9.38
CA LEU A 647 13.45 -22.22 -8.96
C LEU A 647 12.05 -22.16 -8.32
N GLN A 648 11.06 -22.82 -8.93
CA GLN A 648 9.67 -22.81 -8.44
C GLN A 648 9.50 -23.68 -7.19
N ARG A 649 10.18 -24.83 -7.15
CA ARG A 649 10.20 -25.73 -5.98
C ARG A 649 10.76 -25.04 -4.74
N ASP A 650 11.81 -24.24 -4.93
CA ASP A 650 12.53 -23.58 -3.84
C ASP A 650 12.02 -22.14 -3.57
N TRP A 651 10.96 -21.69 -4.24
CA TRP A 651 10.52 -20.29 -4.24
C TRP A 651 10.25 -19.73 -2.84
N GLN A 652 9.54 -20.45 -1.98
CA GLN A 652 9.24 -19.98 -0.61
C GLN A 652 10.52 -19.63 0.16
N ARG A 653 11.51 -20.54 0.17
CA ARG A 653 12.82 -20.31 0.78
C ARG A 653 13.55 -19.12 0.15
N LEU A 654 13.58 -19.07 -1.19
CA LEU A 654 14.26 -17.98 -1.91
C LEU A 654 13.64 -16.63 -1.61
N ARG A 655 12.31 -16.57 -1.51
CA ARG A 655 11.55 -15.35 -1.20
C ARG A 655 11.84 -14.84 0.21
N GLU A 656 11.92 -15.71 1.21
CA GLU A 656 12.25 -15.36 2.59
C GLU A 656 13.67 -14.79 2.73
N THR A 657 14.63 -15.37 1.99
CA THR A 657 16.03 -14.94 2.00
C THR A 657 16.33 -13.74 1.08
N SER A 658 15.38 -13.35 0.24
CA SER A 658 15.56 -12.28 -0.74
C SER A 658 15.60 -10.89 -0.10
N ILE A 659 16.40 -9.99 -0.66
CA ILE A 659 16.53 -8.62 -0.17
C ILE A 659 15.55 -7.71 -0.91
N PRO A 660 14.62 -7.02 -0.24
CA PRO A 660 13.73 -6.06 -0.90
C PRO A 660 14.51 -4.84 -1.38
N LEU A 661 14.40 -4.52 -2.67
CA LEU A 661 15.04 -3.35 -3.28
C LEU A 661 14.07 -2.19 -3.48
N LEU A 662 12.83 -2.51 -3.83
CA LEU A 662 11.75 -1.54 -4.07
C LEU A 662 10.43 -2.20 -3.67
N LYS A 663 9.60 -1.51 -2.86
CA LYS A 663 8.26 -1.98 -2.49
C LYS A 663 7.23 -0.95 -2.93
N LEU A 664 6.17 -1.38 -3.61
CA LEU A 664 5.01 -0.53 -3.88
C LEU A 664 4.04 -0.56 -2.70
N ASN A 665 3.96 -1.69 -1.99
CA ASN A 665 3.14 -1.88 -0.79
C ASN A 665 3.73 -3.02 0.08
N GLY A 666 2.97 -3.48 1.09
CA GLY A 666 3.41 -4.56 1.99
C GLY A 666 3.63 -5.92 1.31
N ALA A 667 3.07 -6.15 0.12
CA ALA A 667 3.06 -7.43 -0.58
C ALA A 667 3.77 -7.41 -1.96
N GLU A 668 3.86 -6.28 -2.63
CA GLU A 668 4.35 -6.15 -4.01
C GLU A 668 5.68 -5.38 -4.10
N GLY A 669 6.63 -5.87 -4.91
CA GLY A 669 7.96 -5.26 -5.01
C GLY A 669 8.98 -6.00 -5.88
N ILE A 670 10.20 -5.45 -5.93
CA ILE A 670 11.40 -6.01 -6.57
C ILE A 670 12.34 -6.52 -5.49
N TYR A 671 12.86 -7.73 -5.66
CA TYR A 671 13.72 -8.41 -4.70
C TYR A 671 14.99 -8.94 -5.38
N GLU A 672 16.13 -8.81 -4.71
CA GLU A 672 17.38 -9.47 -5.11
C GLU A 672 17.42 -10.90 -4.54
N ILE A 673 17.65 -11.90 -5.40
CA ILE A 673 17.81 -13.29 -4.99
C ILE A 673 19.31 -13.59 -4.86
N LYS A 674 19.82 -13.68 -3.62
CA LYS A 674 21.25 -13.98 -3.36
C LYS A 674 21.55 -15.47 -3.26
N ASP A 675 20.64 -16.25 -2.68
CA ASP A 675 20.87 -17.67 -2.38
C ASP A 675 20.44 -18.60 -3.53
N TYR A 676 20.86 -18.26 -4.76
CA TYR A 676 20.55 -19.00 -5.98
C TYR A 676 21.80 -19.22 -6.86
N ILE A 677 21.75 -20.22 -7.76
CA ILE A 677 22.91 -20.68 -8.57
C ILE A 677 23.50 -19.60 -9.48
N CYS A 678 22.71 -18.58 -9.81
CA CYS A 678 23.12 -17.42 -10.58
C CYS A 678 22.38 -16.17 -10.11
N PRO A 679 22.91 -14.97 -10.36
CA PRO A 679 22.24 -13.72 -10.02
C PRO A 679 20.85 -13.60 -10.66
N ALA A 680 19.86 -13.17 -9.86
CA ALA A 680 18.48 -13.01 -10.32
C ALA A 680 17.74 -11.95 -9.51
N PHE A 681 16.73 -11.35 -10.12
CA PHE A 681 15.76 -10.49 -9.47
C PHE A 681 14.37 -11.12 -9.55
N ALA A 682 13.58 -10.98 -8.49
CA ALA A 682 12.17 -11.33 -8.51
C ALA A 682 11.30 -10.08 -8.49
N ILE A 683 10.23 -10.11 -9.28
CA ILE A 683 9.09 -9.20 -9.22
C ILE A 683 7.92 -10.00 -8.66
N VAL A 684 7.32 -9.50 -7.58
CA VAL A 684 6.08 -10.04 -7.02
C VAL A 684 4.99 -8.98 -7.15
N SER A 685 3.89 -9.33 -7.80
CA SER A 685 2.79 -8.41 -8.12
C SER A 685 1.43 -9.08 -8.06
N HIS A 686 0.37 -8.29 -7.87
CA HIS A 686 -1.01 -8.79 -7.86
C HIS A 686 -1.85 -8.25 -9.02
N THR A 687 -1.48 -7.10 -9.56
CA THR A 687 -2.22 -6.42 -10.63
C THR A 687 -1.35 -6.24 -11.87
N GLU A 688 -1.99 -6.19 -13.05
CA GLU A 688 -1.31 -5.94 -14.33
C GLU A 688 -0.53 -4.61 -14.31
N LYS A 689 -1.10 -3.60 -13.64
CA LYS A 689 -0.50 -2.27 -13.51
C LYS A 689 0.82 -2.33 -12.74
N HIS A 690 0.79 -2.91 -11.53
CA HIS A 690 1.99 -2.99 -10.68
C HIS A 690 3.04 -3.91 -11.29
N ASP A 691 2.64 -5.02 -11.91
CA ASP A 691 3.58 -5.92 -12.58
C ASP A 691 4.35 -5.20 -13.70
N LYS A 692 3.63 -4.44 -14.54
CA LYS A 692 4.24 -3.62 -15.60
C LYS A 692 5.17 -2.56 -15.02
N GLU A 693 4.73 -1.85 -13.99
CA GLU A 693 5.49 -0.76 -13.37
C GLU A 693 6.80 -1.26 -12.74
N LEU A 694 6.73 -2.34 -11.96
CA LEU A 694 7.90 -2.98 -11.34
C LEU A 694 8.88 -3.50 -12.39
N PHE A 695 8.37 -4.13 -13.46
CA PHE A 695 9.21 -4.57 -14.56
C PHE A 695 9.89 -3.41 -15.28
N SER A 696 9.19 -2.31 -15.55
CA SER A 696 9.79 -1.13 -16.18
C SER A 696 10.94 -0.57 -15.34
N TYR A 697 10.79 -0.47 -14.02
CA TYR A 697 11.88 0.00 -13.14
C TYR A 697 13.09 -0.93 -13.17
N LEU A 698 12.87 -2.25 -13.14
CA LEU A 698 13.95 -3.21 -13.27
C LEU A 698 14.62 -3.13 -14.65
N TYR A 699 13.83 -3.12 -15.72
CA TYR A 699 14.28 -3.08 -17.11
C TYR A 699 15.18 -1.87 -17.38
N GLU A 700 14.76 -0.67 -16.94
CA GLU A 700 15.51 0.58 -17.11
C GLU A 700 16.82 0.60 -16.29
N SER A 701 16.90 -0.22 -15.25
CA SER A 701 18.09 -0.33 -14.41
C SER A 701 19.16 -1.27 -14.99
N LEU A 702 18.79 -2.18 -15.90
CA LEU A 702 19.70 -3.13 -16.53
C LEU A 702 20.62 -2.46 -17.58
N PRO A 703 21.86 -2.95 -17.77
CA PRO A 703 22.76 -2.39 -18.78
C PRO A 703 22.31 -2.73 -20.21
N LEU A 704 22.33 -1.73 -21.08
CA LEU A 704 22.10 -1.87 -22.52
C LEU A 704 23.41 -1.60 -23.27
N LYS A 705 23.89 -2.59 -24.04
CA LYS A 705 25.11 -2.45 -24.87
C LYS A 705 24.78 -1.76 -26.19
N GLU A 706 25.72 -1.02 -26.78
CA GLU A 706 25.50 -0.21 -28.00
C GLU A 706 24.96 -1.00 -29.20
N ASP A 707 25.26 -2.30 -29.30
CA ASP A 707 24.84 -3.18 -30.40
C ASP A 707 23.58 -4.00 -30.08
N GLU A 708 22.86 -3.65 -29.01
CA GLU A 708 21.68 -4.37 -28.51
C GLU A 708 20.42 -3.51 -28.54
N ILE A 709 19.29 -4.15 -28.80
CA ILE A 709 17.97 -3.50 -28.86
C ILE A 709 17.22 -3.55 -27.52
N GLU A 710 17.67 -4.43 -26.62
CA GLU A 710 17.17 -4.57 -25.24
C GLU A 710 18.30 -5.09 -24.34
N PRO A 711 18.24 -4.85 -23.02
CA PRO A 711 19.18 -5.47 -22.08
C PRO A 711 19.14 -6.99 -22.20
N MET A 712 20.30 -7.63 -22.15
CA MET A 712 20.37 -9.10 -22.21
C MET A 712 19.73 -9.70 -20.95
N MET A 713 18.61 -10.41 -21.12
CA MET A 713 17.94 -11.08 -20.00
C MET A 713 17.21 -12.36 -20.41
N ASN A 714 16.98 -13.22 -19.42
CA ASN A 714 15.99 -14.29 -19.47
C ASN A 714 14.91 -14.02 -18.41
N ILE A 715 13.67 -14.42 -18.68
CA ILE A 715 12.57 -14.29 -17.72
C ILE A 715 11.85 -15.62 -17.60
N VAL A 716 11.49 -15.99 -16.37
CA VAL A 716 10.53 -17.07 -16.06
C VAL A 716 9.48 -16.51 -15.11
N ALA A 717 8.22 -16.71 -15.44
CA ALA A 717 7.10 -16.20 -14.69
C ALA A 717 6.01 -17.26 -14.49
N TRP A 718 5.35 -17.24 -13.33
CA TRP A 718 4.26 -18.14 -12.98
C TRP A 718 3.32 -17.50 -11.96
N ARG A 719 2.19 -18.16 -11.68
CA ARG A 719 1.27 -17.79 -10.62
C ARG A 719 1.56 -18.64 -9.37
N SER A 720 1.84 -18.00 -8.24
CA SER A 720 1.93 -18.61 -6.92
C SER A 720 0.68 -18.28 -6.09
N GLU A 721 0.63 -18.74 -4.84
CA GLU A 721 -0.40 -18.33 -3.88
C GLU A 721 -0.34 -16.80 -3.64
N GLU A 722 0.88 -16.27 -3.48
CA GLU A 722 1.17 -14.84 -3.25
C GLU A 722 0.97 -13.90 -4.47
N GLY A 723 0.44 -14.40 -5.59
CA GLY A 723 0.21 -13.59 -6.81
C GLY A 723 1.05 -14.00 -8.02
N PHE A 724 1.45 -13.02 -8.84
CA PHE A 724 2.26 -13.20 -10.02
C PHE A 724 3.74 -13.03 -9.65
N VAL A 725 4.55 -14.02 -10.01
CA VAL A 725 5.99 -14.01 -9.79
C VAL A 725 6.69 -14.01 -11.13
N SER A 726 7.56 -13.04 -11.36
CA SER A 726 8.47 -12.98 -12.51
C SER A 726 9.90 -12.92 -12.03
N VAL A 727 10.70 -13.92 -12.37
CA VAL A 727 12.14 -13.95 -12.09
C VAL A 727 12.89 -13.56 -13.35
N VAL A 728 13.65 -12.46 -13.25
CA VAL A 728 14.49 -11.92 -14.31
C VAL A 728 15.93 -12.30 -14.02
N PHE A 729 16.60 -12.91 -15.00
CA PHE A 729 18.00 -13.28 -14.98
C PHE A 729 18.79 -12.35 -15.91
N PRO A 730 19.48 -11.33 -15.39
CA PRO A 730 20.36 -10.48 -16.17
C PRO A 730 21.54 -11.28 -16.75
N ARG A 731 21.88 -11.02 -18.02
CA ARG A 731 22.88 -11.79 -18.76
C ARG A 731 24.04 -10.88 -19.22
N GLU A 732 25.22 -11.47 -19.29
CA GLU A 732 26.44 -10.81 -19.79
C GLU A 732 26.89 -11.40 -21.13
N LYS A 733 26.73 -12.72 -21.30
CA LYS A 733 27.09 -13.48 -22.50
C LYS A 733 25.93 -14.33 -23.02
N HIS A 734 25.92 -14.55 -24.34
CA HIS A 734 24.96 -15.43 -24.99
C HIS A 734 25.21 -16.89 -24.63
N ARG A 735 26.43 -17.39 -24.88
CA ARG A 735 26.81 -18.79 -24.66
C ARG A 735 28.09 -18.85 -23.81
N PRO A 736 28.23 -19.89 -22.98
CA PRO A 736 29.46 -20.12 -22.23
C PRO A 736 30.60 -20.49 -23.19
N ASP A 737 31.84 -20.23 -22.79
CA ASP A 737 33.02 -20.49 -23.60
C ASP A 737 33.16 -21.99 -23.96
N CYS A 738 32.67 -22.88 -23.10
CA CYS A 738 32.65 -24.33 -23.34
C CYS A 738 31.78 -24.75 -24.54
N TYR A 739 30.81 -23.92 -24.98
CA TYR A 739 30.00 -24.20 -26.17
C TYR A 739 30.84 -24.16 -27.45
N SER A 740 31.76 -23.20 -27.54
CA SER A 740 32.57 -22.95 -28.74
C SER A 740 33.93 -23.65 -28.71
N ALA A 741 34.28 -24.31 -27.59
CA ALA A 741 35.53 -25.05 -27.44
C ALA A 741 35.59 -26.25 -28.40
N GLU A 742 36.80 -26.78 -28.61
CA GLU A 742 37.06 -27.95 -29.46
C GLU A 742 37.46 -29.20 -28.63
N GLY A 743 37.21 -30.38 -29.18
CA GLY A 743 37.59 -31.66 -28.57
C GLY A 743 36.89 -31.93 -27.23
N GLU A 744 37.62 -32.52 -26.28
CA GLU A 744 37.11 -32.92 -24.96
C GLU A 744 36.70 -31.76 -24.05
N ALA A 745 37.03 -30.51 -24.41
CA ALA A 745 36.61 -29.31 -23.69
C ALA A 745 35.23 -28.79 -24.13
N GLN A 746 34.77 -29.16 -25.34
CA GLN A 746 33.47 -28.74 -25.86
C GLN A 746 32.33 -29.33 -25.04
N ARG A 747 31.32 -28.54 -24.69
CA ARG A 747 30.04 -29.01 -24.13
C ARG A 747 28.90 -28.30 -24.84
N LEU A 748 27.91 -29.02 -25.34
CA LEU A 748 26.80 -28.43 -26.11
C LEU A 748 25.71 -27.88 -25.18
N VAL A 749 26.05 -26.83 -24.43
CA VAL A 749 25.15 -26.16 -23.47
C VAL A 749 24.96 -24.70 -23.88
N SER A 750 23.71 -24.29 -24.10
CA SER A 750 23.35 -22.92 -24.49
C SER A 750 22.22 -22.42 -23.58
N PRO A 751 22.55 -21.93 -22.37
CA PRO A 751 21.55 -21.63 -21.34
C PRO A 751 20.49 -20.62 -21.80
N GLY A 752 19.22 -21.03 -21.81
CA GLY A 752 18.04 -20.16 -21.91
C GLY A 752 17.31 -20.06 -20.57
N SER A 753 16.07 -19.57 -20.57
CA SER A 753 15.33 -19.26 -19.33
C SER A 753 15.08 -20.48 -18.45
N LEU A 754 14.84 -21.66 -19.04
CA LEU A 754 14.66 -22.89 -18.27
C LEU A 754 15.98 -23.34 -17.61
N ASP A 755 17.11 -23.21 -18.30
CA ASP A 755 18.45 -23.50 -17.76
C ASP A 755 18.79 -22.54 -16.61
N MET A 756 18.52 -21.24 -16.78
CA MET A 756 18.69 -20.23 -15.73
C MET A 756 17.81 -20.51 -14.51
N ALA A 757 16.59 -21.01 -14.73
CA ALA A 757 15.69 -21.45 -13.67
C ALA A 757 15.99 -22.86 -13.11
N GLY A 758 17.16 -23.42 -13.46
CA GLY A 758 17.73 -24.62 -12.86
C GLY A 758 17.47 -25.91 -13.62
N LEU A 759 16.75 -25.90 -14.75
CA LEU A 759 16.54 -27.08 -15.59
C LEU A 759 17.53 -27.09 -16.77
N LEU A 760 18.70 -27.71 -16.57
CA LEU A 760 19.79 -27.74 -17.56
C LEU A 760 19.53 -28.75 -18.67
N ILE A 761 19.40 -28.28 -19.92
CA ILE A 761 19.06 -29.11 -21.07
C ILE A 761 20.32 -29.55 -21.82
N LEU A 762 20.60 -30.86 -21.80
CA LEU A 762 21.83 -31.44 -22.31
C LEU A 762 21.53 -32.41 -23.47
N PRO A 763 21.86 -32.08 -24.72
CA PRO A 763 21.52 -32.91 -25.88
C PRO A 763 22.50 -34.07 -26.12
N ARG A 764 23.70 -34.02 -25.51
CA ARG A 764 24.75 -35.03 -25.69
C ARG A 764 24.96 -35.81 -24.40
N GLN A 765 24.96 -37.14 -24.50
CA GLN A 765 25.00 -38.03 -23.33
C GLN A 765 26.26 -37.84 -22.48
N SER A 766 27.43 -37.67 -23.11
CA SER A 766 28.69 -37.40 -22.40
C SER A 766 28.66 -36.13 -21.56
N ASP A 767 27.89 -35.12 -22.00
CA ASP A 767 27.77 -33.84 -21.29
C ASP A 767 26.85 -33.98 -20.08
N PHE A 768 25.78 -34.78 -20.24
CA PHE A 768 24.86 -35.14 -19.15
C PHE A 768 25.52 -35.97 -18.05
N GLU A 769 26.25 -37.01 -18.44
CA GLU A 769 26.99 -37.86 -17.50
C GLU A 769 28.12 -37.08 -16.81
N GLY A 770 28.79 -36.18 -17.55
CA GLY A 770 29.89 -35.37 -17.04
C GLY A 770 29.49 -34.10 -16.28
N MET A 771 28.20 -33.77 -16.14
CA MET A 771 27.76 -32.55 -15.46
C MET A 771 27.85 -32.68 -13.93
N THR A 772 28.59 -31.77 -13.28
CA THR A 772 28.70 -31.68 -11.81
C THR A 772 28.08 -30.38 -11.30
N ALA A 773 27.83 -30.26 -10.00
CA ALA A 773 27.23 -29.07 -9.40
C ALA A 773 28.07 -27.81 -9.67
N GLU A 774 29.38 -27.93 -9.50
CA GLU A 774 30.36 -26.85 -9.71
C GLU A 774 30.41 -26.44 -11.19
N ARG A 775 30.27 -27.40 -12.11
CA ARG A 775 30.25 -27.11 -13.56
C ARG A 775 28.95 -26.43 -13.97
N ALA A 776 27.81 -26.89 -13.45
CA ALA A 776 26.52 -26.27 -13.69
C ALA A 776 26.52 -24.82 -13.22
N GLU A 777 26.97 -24.57 -11.99
CA GLU A 777 27.11 -23.22 -11.44
C GLU A 777 28.07 -22.36 -12.28
N ALA A 778 29.25 -22.89 -12.62
CA ALA A 778 30.22 -22.16 -13.43
C ALA A 778 29.64 -21.74 -14.79
N ILE A 779 28.93 -22.65 -15.49
CA ILE A 779 28.30 -22.36 -16.79
C ILE A 779 27.24 -21.26 -16.67
N LEU A 780 26.37 -21.33 -15.66
CA LEU A 780 25.30 -20.35 -15.47
C LEU A 780 25.84 -19.00 -14.99
N ARG A 781 26.82 -18.97 -14.10
CA ARG A 781 27.48 -17.73 -13.67
C ARG A 781 28.27 -17.06 -14.81
N GLU A 782 28.94 -17.83 -15.67
CA GLU A 782 29.73 -17.28 -16.78
C GLU A 782 28.86 -16.46 -17.77
N VAL A 783 27.61 -16.87 -17.95
CA VAL A 783 26.67 -16.18 -18.84
C VAL A 783 25.83 -15.12 -18.15
N SER A 784 25.79 -15.11 -16.82
CA SER A 784 25.09 -14.13 -16.01
C SER A 784 25.90 -12.86 -15.85
N LEU A 785 25.22 -11.79 -15.42
CA LEU A 785 25.85 -10.54 -15.03
C LEU A 785 26.85 -10.75 -13.87
N SER A 786 27.97 -10.02 -13.85
CA SER A 786 28.96 -10.14 -12.76
C SER A 786 28.43 -9.56 -11.44
N ASN A 787 29.03 -9.94 -10.31
CA ASN A 787 28.64 -9.41 -9.01
C ASN A 787 28.80 -7.88 -8.94
N GLU A 788 29.86 -7.34 -9.54
CA GLU A 788 30.13 -5.88 -9.57
C GLU A 788 29.07 -5.15 -10.39
N ALA A 789 28.68 -5.71 -11.54
CA ALA A 789 27.63 -5.15 -12.36
C ALA A 789 26.25 -5.26 -11.67
N MET A 790 26.02 -6.32 -10.88
CA MET A 790 24.78 -6.50 -10.12
C MET A 790 24.63 -5.42 -9.06
N VAL A 791 25.71 -5.07 -8.36
CA VAL A 791 25.73 -3.98 -7.37
C VAL A 791 25.31 -2.65 -8.01
N GLU A 792 25.75 -2.37 -9.23
CA GLU A 792 25.36 -1.14 -9.94
C GLU A 792 23.87 -1.14 -10.34
N VAL A 793 23.33 -2.27 -10.78
CA VAL A 793 21.89 -2.40 -11.06
C VAL A 793 21.08 -2.22 -9.78
N VAL A 794 21.47 -2.88 -8.69
CA VAL A 794 20.83 -2.72 -7.36
C VAL A 794 20.84 -1.26 -6.93
N LYS A 795 21.97 -0.57 -7.08
CA LYS A 795 22.10 0.85 -6.76
C LYS A 795 21.13 1.71 -7.57
N ARG A 796 20.93 1.44 -8.86
CA ARG A 796 19.96 2.15 -9.71
C ARG A 796 18.52 1.92 -9.27
N ILE A 797 18.16 0.68 -8.93
CA ILE A 797 16.83 0.34 -8.41
C ILE A 797 16.58 1.05 -7.07
N CYS A 798 17.54 1.00 -6.14
CA CYS A 798 17.43 1.68 -4.85
C CYS A 798 17.36 3.20 -5.00
N ASN A 799 18.14 3.81 -5.91
CA ASN A 799 18.02 5.23 -6.24
C ASN A 799 16.58 5.57 -6.69
N ARG A 800 16.02 4.75 -7.57
CA ARG A 800 14.64 4.93 -8.02
C ARG A 800 13.63 4.76 -6.90
N ALA A 801 13.85 3.81 -5.99
CA ALA A 801 13.01 3.60 -4.81
C ALA A 801 13.05 4.79 -3.84
N VAL A 802 14.23 5.41 -3.65
CA VAL A 802 14.36 6.69 -2.93
C VAL A 802 13.51 7.74 -3.62
N ASP A 803 13.68 7.94 -4.93
CA ASP A 803 12.92 8.95 -5.67
C ASP A 803 11.41 8.75 -5.57
N LEU A 804 10.93 7.52 -5.77
CA LEU A 804 9.50 7.18 -5.68
C LEU A 804 8.90 7.43 -4.29
N SER A 805 9.70 7.25 -3.23
CA SER A 805 9.28 7.58 -1.85
C SER A 805 8.99 9.08 -1.67
N PHE A 806 9.48 9.92 -2.58
CA PHE A 806 9.29 11.37 -2.60
C PHE A 806 8.72 11.89 -3.93
N ASP A 807 8.26 11.05 -4.88
CA ASP A 807 7.68 11.51 -6.17
C ASP A 807 6.15 11.42 -6.16
N ASP A 808 5.55 10.47 -5.40
CA ASP A 808 4.08 10.30 -5.36
C ASP A 808 3.42 11.22 -4.31
N TRP A 809 3.64 12.53 -4.46
CA TRP A 809 3.15 13.63 -3.62
C TRP A 809 1.61 13.74 -3.46
N LYS A 810 0.85 12.67 -3.68
CA LYS A 810 -0.59 12.57 -3.40
C LYS A 810 -0.90 12.62 -1.90
N GLN A 811 0.06 12.28 -1.04
CA GLN A 811 -0.08 12.30 0.41
C GLN A 811 1.03 13.13 1.06
N GLU A 812 0.70 13.80 2.16
CA GLU A 812 1.65 14.56 2.96
C GLU A 812 2.71 13.62 3.57
N PRO A 813 4.01 13.89 3.40
CA PRO A 813 5.06 13.05 4.00
C PRO A 813 5.01 13.06 5.53
N VAL A 814 5.46 11.96 6.14
CA VAL A 814 5.59 11.81 7.60
C VAL A 814 7.06 11.87 7.97
N VAL A 815 7.44 12.81 8.84
CA VAL A 815 8.80 12.98 9.36
C VAL A 815 8.98 12.21 10.66
N SER A 816 10.15 11.62 10.85
CA SER A 816 10.62 11.03 12.09
C SER A 816 11.65 11.92 12.79
N VAL A 817 11.36 12.35 14.01
CA VAL A 817 12.16 13.33 14.78
C VAL A 817 12.73 12.70 16.05
N GLY A 818 14.05 12.65 16.19
CA GLY A 818 14.72 12.19 17.41
C GLY A 818 14.64 13.25 18.52
N ILE A 819 13.98 12.92 19.63
CA ILE A 819 13.69 13.89 20.71
C ILE A 819 14.69 13.79 21.86
N VAL A 820 14.84 12.60 22.46
CA VAL A 820 15.67 12.38 23.66
C VAL A 820 16.22 10.97 23.66
N SER A 821 17.41 10.79 24.24
CA SER A 821 18.03 9.48 24.44
C SER A 821 18.46 9.24 25.89
N GLY A 822 18.51 7.97 26.30
CA GLY A 822 18.96 7.57 27.64
C GLY A 822 18.72 6.09 27.95
N ASP A 823 19.14 5.67 29.14
CA ASP A 823 18.97 4.28 29.61
C ASP A 823 17.54 3.99 30.09
N GLU A 824 16.83 5.03 30.52
CA GLU A 824 15.44 5.00 30.97
C GLU A 824 14.73 6.26 30.47
N ILE A 825 13.59 6.09 29.78
CA ILE A 825 12.77 7.20 29.29
C ILE A 825 11.37 7.10 29.89
N ARG A 826 10.91 8.20 30.50
CA ARG A 826 9.60 8.33 31.12
C ARG A 826 8.72 9.25 30.29
N PHE A 827 7.46 8.86 30.12
CA PHE A 827 6.51 9.61 29.32
C PHE A 827 5.07 9.40 29.80
N GLN A 828 4.20 10.30 29.39
CA GLN A 828 2.77 10.28 29.66
C GLN A 828 2.03 10.27 28.33
N LEU A 829 1.15 9.30 28.13
CA LEU A 829 0.20 9.29 27.02
C LEU A 829 -1.03 10.10 27.45
N ASN A 830 -1.30 11.22 26.77
CA ASN A 830 -2.39 12.16 27.13
C ASN A 830 -3.75 11.78 26.52
N GLY A 831 -3.84 10.58 25.95
CA GLY A 831 -5.03 9.95 25.42
C GLY A 831 -4.75 8.47 25.19
N THR A 832 -5.58 7.81 24.41
CA THR A 832 -5.43 6.38 24.11
C THR A 832 -4.50 6.16 22.92
N TYR A 833 -3.46 5.37 23.15
CA TYR A 833 -2.56 4.86 22.11
C TYR A 833 -2.73 3.36 21.99
N THR A 834 -2.46 2.84 20.80
CA THR A 834 -2.48 1.40 20.51
C THR A 834 -1.05 0.92 20.26
N ILE A 835 -0.73 -0.23 20.84
CA ILE A 835 0.49 -0.98 20.60
C ILE A 835 0.18 -2.48 20.56
N ALA A 836 0.52 -3.17 19.48
CA ALA A 836 0.23 -4.60 19.29
C ALA A 836 -1.23 -4.98 19.68
N ASN A 837 -2.19 -4.15 19.26
CA ASN A 837 -3.63 -4.26 19.55
C ASN A 837 -4.05 -4.09 21.03
N LYS A 838 -3.14 -3.63 21.91
CA LYS A 838 -3.43 -3.22 23.29
C LYS A 838 -3.60 -1.70 23.35
N GLU A 839 -4.68 -1.25 23.98
CA GLU A 839 -4.86 0.17 24.33
C GLU A 839 -4.08 0.51 25.58
N VAL A 840 -3.32 1.61 25.50
CA VAL A 840 -2.45 2.10 26.56
C VAL A 840 -2.66 3.59 26.71
N THR A 841 -2.75 4.04 27.95
CA THR A 841 -2.81 5.45 28.32
C THR A 841 -2.04 5.67 29.63
N GLY A 842 -1.89 6.91 30.07
CA GLY A 842 -1.26 7.19 31.36
C GLY A 842 0.27 7.26 31.31
N LYS A 843 0.89 7.21 32.49
CA LYS A 843 2.35 7.22 32.65
C LYS A 843 2.96 5.89 32.26
N GLN A 844 4.04 5.96 31.50
CA GLN A 844 4.78 4.83 30.97
C GLN A 844 6.28 5.01 31.21
N THR A 845 7.02 3.90 31.21
CA THR A 845 8.48 3.91 31.34
C THR A 845 9.06 2.79 30.50
N VAL A 846 10.08 3.11 29.70
CA VAL A 846 10.85 2.15 28.92
C VAL A 846 12.30 2.16 29.38
N LYS A 847 12.96 0.99 29.39
CA LYS A 847 14.35 0.85 29.85
C LYS A 847 15.20 0.07 28.86
N PHE A 848 16.45 0.45 28.72
CA PHE A 848 17.45 -0.30 27.98
C PHE A 848 17.89 -1.53 28.80
N LYS A 849 17.91 -2.71 28.19
CA LYS A 849 18.49 -3.91 28.80
C LYS A 849 18.98 -4.89 27.74
N ASP A 850 20.26 -5.28 27.82
CA ASP A 850 20.88 -6.33 26.99
C ASP A 850 20.67 -6.14 25.47
N GLY A 851 20.71 -4.88 24.98
CA GLY A 851 20.49 -4.56 23.57
C GLY A 851 19.03 -4.50 23.14
N GLN A 852 18.07 -4.58 24.07
CA GLN A 852 16.63 -4.57 23.82
C GLN A 852 15.89 -3.49 24.61
N ILE A 853 14.66 -3.20 24.20
CA ILE A 853 13.74 -2.28 24.87
C ILE A 853 12.88 -3.08 25.86
N LEU A 854 12.97 -2.77 27.15
CA LEU A 854 12.13 -3.36 28.18
C LEU A 854 10.95 -2.44 28.48
N TRP A 855 9.73 -2.93 28.23
CA TRP A 855 8.47 -2.26 28.55
C TRP A 855 7.47 -3.28 29.09
N ASP A 856 6.81 -2.97 30.21
CA ASP A 856 5.83 -3.87 30.87
C ASP A 856 6.39 -5.30 31.12
N SER A 857 7.66 -5.41 31.49
CA SER A 857 8.41 -6.67 31.70
C SER A 857 8.64 -7.54 30.46
N VAL A 858 8.32 -7.04 29.27
CA VAL A 858 8.55 -7.72 27.98
C VAL A 858 9.66 -7.01 27.21
N ALA A 859 10.49 -7.79 26.52
CA ALA A 859 11.58 -7.27 25.70
C ALA A 859 11.15 -7.12 24.24
N TYR A 860 11.45 -5.97 23.64
CA TYR A 860 11.11 -5.60 22.27
C TYR A 860 12.36 -5.18 21.49
N GLN A 861 12.35 -5.42 20.18
CA GLN A 861 13.36 -4.87 19.26
C GLN A 861 13.04 -3.42 18.89
N GLU A 862 11.75 -3.13 18.72
CA GLU A 862 11.20 -1.81 18.46
C GLU A 862 9.86 -1.68 19.18
N LEU A 863 9.53 -0.49 19.65
CA LEU A 863 8.28 -0.22 20.36
C LEU A 863 7.61 1.02 19.75
N CYS A 864 6.40 0.90 19.21
CA CYS A 864 5.68 2.02 18.59
C CYS A 864 4.28 2.19 19.21
N PHE A 865 4.03 3.37 19.75
CA PHE A 865 2.72 3.79 20.24
C PHE A 865 2.04 4.64 19.16
N THR A 866 0.89 4.18 18.66
CA THR A 866 0.08 4.91 17.66
C THR A 866 -1.15 5.52 18.31
N PRO A 867 -1.42 6.83 18.18
CA PRO A 867 -2.60 7.44 18.77
C PRO A 867 -3.89 6.97 18.06
N GLN A 868 -5.01 6.89 18.77
CA GLN A 868 -6.31 6.53 18.17
C GLN A 868 -6.85 7.56 17.17
N ASN A 869 -6.44 8.83 17.30
CA ASN A 869 -6.74 9.89 16.36
C ASN A 869 -5.63 10.95 16.40
N ASP A 870 -5.63 11.85 15.42
CA ASP A 870 -4.53 12.78 15.21
C ASP A 870 -4.41 13.86 16.29
N ASP A 871 -5.43 14.11 17.10
CA ASP A 871 -5.42 15.20 18.09
C ASP A 871 -4.92 14.75 19.47
N ILE A 872 -4.57 13.47 19.61
CA ILE A 872 -4.01 12.91 20.84
C ILE A 872 -2.52 13.23 20.93
N SER A 873 -2.07 13.64 22.11
CA SER A 873 -0.68 13.99 22.41
C SER A 873 -0.01 13.01 23.39
N PHE A 874 1.31 13.09 23.48
CA PHE A 874 2.11 12.47 24.53
C PHE A 874 3.11 13.49 25.08
N THR A 875 3.51 13.32 26.33
CA THR A 875 4.48 14.18 27.02
C THR A 875 5.70 13.36 27.40
N LEU A 876 6.89 13.77 26.94
CA LEU A 876 8.17 13.22 27.40
C LEU A 876 8.66 14.01 28.61
N GLU A 877 9.05 13.29 29.67
CA GLU A 877 9.71 13.90 30.83
C GLU A 877 11.20 14.13 30.52
N ASP A 878 11.81 15.15 31.14
CA ASP A 878 13.26 15.39 31.09
C ASP A 878 13.88 15.62 29.69
N VAL A 879 13.14 16.23 28.75
CA VAL A 879 13.69 16.62 27.43
C VAL A 879 14.69 17.76 27.61
N THR A 880 15.95 17.53 27.22
CA THR A 880 17.00 18.54 27.27
C THR A 880 16.78 19.58 26.18
N ILE A 881 16.75 20.86 26.54
CA ILE A 881 16.67 22.00 25.62
C ILE A 881 17.98 22.78 25.68
N GLY A 882 18.57 23.08 24.52
CA GLY A 882 19.82 23.82 24.42
C GLY A 882 21.01 22.96 24.82
N VAL A 883 21.09 21.75 24.27
CA VAL A 883 22.19 20.82 24.54
C VAL A 883 23.52 21.51 24.22
N ASP A 884 24.47 21.47 25.16
CA ASP A 884 25.77 22.15 25.06
C ASP A 884 25.74 23.69 25.01
N PHE A 885 24.60 24.32 25.29
CA PHE A 885 24.48 25.77 25.50
C PHE A 885 24.48 26.15 26.99
N HIS A 886 24.89 27.39 27.30
CA HIS A 886 24.96 27.91 28.67
C HIS A 886 23.61 28.02 29.42
N TRP A 887 22.50 27.77 28.71
CA TRP A 887 21.13 27.79 29.25
C TRP A 887 20.47 26.40 29.19
N GLU A 888 21.25 25.33 29.01
CA GLU A 888 20.79 23.94 29.00
C GLU A 888 19.89 23.64 30.21
N ARG A 889 18.71 23.09 29.94
CA ARG A 889 17.77 22.68 30.98
C ARG A 889 16.88 21.54 30.51
N LYS A 890 16.36 20.79 31.47
CA LYS A 890 15.38 19.72 31.25
C LYS A 890 13.98 20.23 31.51
N GLU A 891 13.11 20.06 30.54
CA GLU A 891 11.70 20.44 30.65
C GLU A 891 10.81 19.33 30.09
N ALA A 892 9.58 19.22 30.59
CA ALA A 892 8.59 18.32 30.02
C ALA A 892 8.05 18.93 28.72
N GLN A 893 8.08 18.17 27.63
CA GLN A 893 7.57 18.62 26.34
C GLN A 893 6.47 17.70 25.81
N THR A 894 5.44 18.31 25.22
CA THR A 894 4.26 17.61 24.69
C THR A 894 4.25 17.64 23.18
N PHE A 895 4.00 16.49 22.57
CA PHE A 895 4.08 16.24 21.14
C PHE A 895 2.80 15.56 20.64
N LEU A 896 2.48 15.74 19.35
CA LEU A 896 1.40 15.01 18.66
C LEU A 896 2.00 13.89 17.81
N GLY A 897 1.17 12.94 17.39
CA GLY A 897 1.58 11.86 16.48
C GLY A 897 2.08 10.62 17.21
N LYS A 898 2.82 9.77 16.49
CA LYS A 898 3.29 8.48 17.02
C LYS A 898 4.55 8.67 17.86
N LEU A 899 4.73 7.80 18.85
CA LEU A 899 5.96 7.71 19.65
C LEU A 899 6.60 6.34 19.44
N ARG A 900 7.78 6.33 18.84
CA ARG A 900 8.57 5.14 18.55
C ARG A 900 9.85 5.11 19.39
N PHE A 901 10.24 3.94 19.86
CA PHE A 901 11.49 3.69 20.55
C PHE A 901 12.35 2.70 19.78
N VAL A 902 13.64 3.01 19.69
CA VAL A 902 14.67 2.14 19.09
C VAL A 902 15.92 2.13 19.96
N VAL A 903 16.69 1.06 19.86
CA VAL A 903 18.01 0.92 20.47
C VAL A 903 19.08 1.33 19.47
N ASP A 904 20.05 2.13 19.92
CA ASP A 904 21.28 2.39 19.17
C ASP A 904 22.47 2.41 20.13
N GLY A 905 23.45 1.55 19.85
CA GLY A 905 24.56 1.29 20.77
C GLY A 905 24.08 0.84 22.15
N ASP A 906 24.38 1.65 23.17
CA ASP A 906 24.06 1.42 24.57
C ASP A 906 22.89 2.30 25.09
N LYS A 907 22.12 2.94 24.19
CA LYS A 907 21.05 3.89 24.56
C LYS A 907 19.72 3.60 23.86
N LEU A 908 18.62 4.00 24.51
CA LEU A 908 17.31 4.14 23.88
C LEU A 908 17.14 5.52 23.28
N TRP A 909 16.46 5.59 22.13
CA TRP A 909 16.01 6.83 21.51
C TRP A 909 14.48 6.89 21.49
N ALA A 910 13.92 8.02 21.91
CA ALA A 910 12.52 8.38 21.68
C ALA A 910 12.40 9.18 20.38
N ILE A 911 11.60 8.67 19.44
CA ILE A 911 11.39 9.23 18.12
C ILE A 911 9.91 9.58 17.96
N ASN A 912 9.62 10.81 17.55
CA ASN A 912 8.27 11.25 17.23
C ASN A 912 8.02 11.17 15.72
N GLU A 913 6.93 10.54 15.29
CA GLU A 913 6.53 10.49 13.89
C GLU A 913 5.22 11.24 13.64
N LEU A 914 5.24 12.21 12.74
CA LEU A 914 4.11 13.09 12.46
C LEU A 914 4.15 13.66 11.02
N PRO A 915 3.00 14.12 10.48
CA PRO A 915 2.97 14.80 9.18
C PRO A 915 3.84 16.06 9.13
N VAL A 916 4.50 16.31 8.00
CA VAL A 916 5.46 17.40 7.80
C VAL A 916 4.87 18.78 8.15
N GLU A 917 3.63 19.07 7.78
CA GLU A 917 3.02 20.38 8.02
C GLU A 917 2.78 20.63 9.52
N ARG A 918 2.52 19.57 10.30
CA ARG A 918 2.43 19.66 11.77
C ARG A 918 3.79 19.85 12.42
N TYR A 919 4.83 19.22 11.88
CA TYR A 919 6.20 19.46 12.30
C TYR A 919 6.60 20.93 12.07
N LEU A 920 6.31 21.47 10.88
CA LEU A 920 6.61 22.87 10.52
C LEU A 920 5.90 23.87 11.44
N ALA A 921 4.67 23.59 11.89
CA ALA A 921 3.96 24.45 12.83
C ALA A 921 4.73 24.62 14.15
N SER A 922 5.33 23.55 14.65
CA SER A 922 6.18 23.59 15.84
C SER A 922 7.51 24.30 15.54
N VAL A 923 8.20 23.94 14.45
CA VAL A 923 9.49 24.54 14.08
C VAL A 923 9.39 26.05 13.93
N ILE A 924 8.43 26.55 13.14
CA ILE A 924 8.27 27.98 12.91
C ILE A 924 7.91 28.71 14.20
N SER A 925 7.07 28.12 15.06
CA SER A 925 6.72 28.69 16.37
C SER A 925 7.88 28.66 17.38
N SER A 926 8.85 27.78 17.17
CA SER A 926 10.05 27.65 18.00
C SER A 926 11.19 28.55 17.55
N GLU A 927 11.33 28.76 16.24
CA GLU A 927 12.34 29.60 15.59
C GLU A 927 11.94 31.08 15.50
N MET A 928 10.65 31.38 15.37
CA MET A 928 10.14 32.74 15.13
C MET A 928 9.11 33.18 16.17
N SER A 929 8.98 34.49 16.37
CA SER A 929 7.93 35.07 17.22
C SER A 929 6.57 35.03 16.53
N ALA A 930 5.52 34.89 17.34
CA ALA A 930 4.11 34.97 16.92
C ALA A 930 3.73 36.31 16.25
N THR A 931 4.53 37.36 16.43
CA THR A 931 4.32 38.71 15.89
C THR A 931 5.03 38.94 14.54
N SER A 932 5.63 37.91 13.96
CA SER A 932 6.32 37.99 12.67
C SER A 932 5.36 38.34 11.53
N SER A 933 5.83 39.09 10.54
CA SER A 933 5.04 39.36 9.32
C SER A 933 4.67 38.07 8.59
N LEU A 934 3.48 38.05 7.98
CA LEU A 934 2.97 36.86 7.29
C LEU A 934 3.89 36.43 6.13
N GLU A 935 4.49 37.38 5.40
CA GLU A 935 5.39 37.08 4.29
C GLU A 935 6.72 36.46 4.76
N LEU A 936 7.23 36.88 5.92
CA LEU A 936 8.38 36.24 6.55
C LEU A 936 8.06 34.79 6.98
N LEU A 937 6.91 34.57 7.61
CA LEU A 937 6.46 33.24 8.03
C LEU A 937 6.28 32.29 6.83
N LYS A 938 5.73 32.80 5.71
CA LYS A 938 5.60 32.04 4.45
C LYS A 938 6.97 31.67 3.87
N ALA A 939 7.90 32.62 3.82
CA ALA A 939 9.27 32.35 3.34
C ALA A 939 9.95 31.28 4.22
N HIS A 940 9.80 31.39 5.54
CA HIS A 940 10.35 30.43 6.49
C HIS A 940 9.73 29.03 6.36
N ALA A 941 8.41 28.94 6.13
CA ALA A 941 7.74 27.66 5.90
C ALA A 941 8.30 26.93 4.67
N VAL A 942 8.50 27.65 3.56
CA VAL A 942 9.02 27.06 2.31
C VAL A 942 10.46 26.57 2.48
N ILE A 943 11.36 27.36 3.11
CA ILE A 943 12.75 26.92 3.32
C ILE A 943 12.84 25.77 4.31
N SER A 944 12.09 25.81 5.41
CA SER A 944 12.10 24.74 6.41
C SER A 944 11.60 23.42 5.83
N ARG A 945 10.54 23.46 5.02
CA ARG A 945 10.01 22.28 4.30
C ARG A 945 11.01 21.73 3.30
N SER A 946 11.63 22.60 2.50
CA SER A 946 12.61 22.20 1.48
C SER A 946 13.82 21.52 2.11
N TRP A 947 14.38 22.13 3.16
CA TRP A 947 15.49 21.57 3.92
C TRP A 947 15.13 20.21 4.54
N LEU A 948 13.95 20.10 5.17
CA LEU A 948 13.50 18.87 5.81
C LEU A 948 13.42 17.70 4.81
N LEU A 949 12.79 17.93 3.67
CA LEU A 949 12.63 16.87 2.66
C LEU A 949 13.97 16.45 2.04
N VAL A 950 14.95 17.35 1.96
CA VAL A 950 16.34 16.99 1.61
C VAL A 950 16.95 16.06 2.66
N GLN A 951 16.76 16.32 3.96
CA GLN A 951 17.27 15.44 5.02
C GLN A 951 16.58 14.07 5.01
N MET A 952 15.26 14.02 4.84
CA MET A 952 14.50 12.76 4.72
C MET A 952 15.01 11.92 3.52
N ARG A 953 15.24 12.56 2.36
CA ARG A 953 15.79 11.88 1.18
C ARG A 953 17.22 11.39 1.39
N ARG A 954 18.06 12.16 2.08
CA ARG A 954 19.43 11.75 2.44
C ARG A 954 19.41 10.54 3.37
N ARG A 955 18.58 10.54 4.42
CA ARG A 955 18.43 9.40 5.33
C ARG A 955 17.93 8.15 4.61
N LYS A 956 16.91 8.27 3.75
CA LYS A 956 16.41 7.15 2.94
C LYS A 956 17.49 6.56 2.02
N SER A 957 18.31 7.42 1.43
CA SER A 957 19.45 7.01 0.59
C SER A 957 20.51 6.24 1.40
N ILE A 958 20.75 6.61 2.65
CA ILE A 958 21.66 5.91 3.55
C ILE A 958 21.07 4.56 3.98
N GLU A 959 19.79 4.54 4.36
CA GLU A 959 19.06 3.32 4.73
C GLU A 959 19.10 2.26 3.62
N MET A 960 18.94 2.70 2.36
CA MET A 960 18.97 1.83 1.18
C MET A 960 20.40 1.53 0.66
N GLY A 961 21.44 1.99 1.36
CA GLY A 961 22.85 1.74 0.99
C GLY A 961 23.31 2.44 -0.29
N VAL A 962 22.54 3.41 -0.78
CA VAL A 962 22.85 4.23 -1.97
C VAL A 962 23.97 5.23 -1.67
N GLN A 963 23.91 5.84 -0.49
CA GLN A 963 24.90 6.78 0.03
C GLN A 963 25.47 6.24 1.34
N THR A 964 26.77 6.45 1.57
CA THR A 964 27.39 6.17 2.88
C THR A 964 27.16 7.36 3.81
N ALA A 965 26.81 7.11 5.07
CA ALA A 965 26.89 8.12 6.12
C ALA A 965 28.33 8.66 6.15
N SER A 966 28.51 9.96 5.88
CA SER A 966 29.84 10.53 5.73
C SER A 966 30.55 10.48 7.09
N ALA A 967 31.80 10.03 7.13
CA ALA A 967 32.62 10.12 8.34
C ALA A 967 33.46 11.41 8.30
N PRO A 968 33.78 12.04 9.44
CA PRO A 968 34.71 13.16 9.47
C PRO A 968 36.07 12.74 8.89
N VAL A 969 36.42 13.27 7.73
CA VAL A 969 37.70 12.98 7.06
C VAL A 969 38.82 13.81 7.68
N LYS A 970 39.73 13.20 8.44
CA LYS A 970 40.93 13.91 8.92
C LYS A 970 41.85 14.22 7.71
N VAL A 971 42.07 15.50 7.39
CA VAL A 971 42.88 15.92 6.22
C VAL A 971 44.38 15.62 6.44
N SER A 972 44.91 15.84 7.66
CA SER A 972 46.25 15.38 8.09
C SER A 972 46.44 15.56 9.62
N ASP A 973 47.59 15.16 10.18
CA ASP A 973 47.94 15.43 11.58
C ASP A 973 48.39 16.88 11.85
N GLU A 974 48.79 17.62 10.80
CA GLU A 974 49.19 19.04 10.86
C GLU A 974 47.99 19.99 10.65
N GLU A 975 46.97 19.55 9.90
CA GLU A 975 45.71 20.26 9.67
C GLU A 975 44.55 19.58 10.43
N GLY A 976 44.16 20.13 11.58
CA GLY A 976 42.98 19.68 12.32
C GLY A 976 41.68 20.18 11.72
N VAL A 977 41.47 19.98 10.43
CA VAL A 977 40.17 20.26 9.81
C VAL A 977 39.30 19.03 10.02
N VAL A 978 38.35 19.13 10.95
CA VAL A 978 37.30 18.13 11.18
C VAL A 978 36.06 18.60 10.43
N TRP A 979 35.49 17.74 9.60
CA TRP A 979 34.25 18.01 8.87
C TRP A 979 33.06 17.67 9.77
N TYR A 980 32.16 18.63 9.96
CA TYR A 980 30.83 18.37 10.54
C TYR A 980 29.79 18.71 9.48
N ASP A 981 29.59 17.80 8.52
CA ASP A 981 28.43 17.84 7.61
C ASP A 981 27.66 16.51 7.63
N SER A 982 27.82 15.74 8.71
CA SER A 982 27.53 14.31 8.68
C SER A 982 27.04 13.69 9.97
N ASP A 983 26.34 14.46 10.82
CA ASP A 983 25.39 13.84 11.73
C ASP A 983 24.11 13.50 10.94
N ALA A 984 24.27 12.79 9.83
CA ALA A 984 23.15 12.18 9.15
C ALA A 984 22.62 11.10 10.10
N HIS A 985 21.50 11.41 10.74
CA HIS A 985 20.83 10.47 11.62
C HIS A 985 20.49 9.21 10.82
N THR A 986 20.92 8.05 11.31
CA THR A 986 20.62 6.75 10.68
C THR A 986 19.24 6.25 11.11
N LEU A 987 18.80 6.64 12.30
CA LEU A 987 17.59 6.13 12.97
C LEU A 987 16.31 6.94 12.72
N PHE A 988 16.46 8.24 12.46
CA PHE A 988 15.39 9.22 12.29
C PHE A 988 15.82 10.27 11.25
N ASP A 989 14.90 11.11 10.77
CA ASP A 989 15.19 12.07 9.69
C ASP A 989 15.94 13.31 10.20
N VAL A 990 15.52 13.84 11.36
CA VAL A 990 16.07 15.06 11.99
C VAL A 990 16.01 14.97 13.52
N CYS A 991 16.86 15.70 14.24
CA CYS A 991 16.74 15.83 15.70
C CYS A 991 15.91 17.07 16.09
N ALA A 992 15.44 17.10 17.34
CA ALA A 992 14.65 18.20 17.88
C ALA A 992 15.44 19.46 18.30
N ASP A 993 16.76 19.42 18.18
CA ASP A 993 17.68 20.44 18.70
C ASP A 993 18.15 21.42 17.61
N ASP A 994 18.84 22.49 18.03
CA ASP A 994 19.40 23.54 17.16
C ASP A 994 20.42 23.00 16.12
N HIS A 995 20.86 21.75 16.27
CA HIS A 995 21.64 21.03 15.26
C HIS A 995 20.88 20.85 13.92
N CYS A 996 19.56 20.60 13.98
CA CYS A 996 18.71 20.41 12.80
C CYS A 996 17.77 21.61 12.61
N GLN A 997 16.64 21.58 13.29
CA GLN A 997 15.65 22.66 13.38
C GLN A 997 14.99 22.53 14.74
N ARG A 998 14.81 23.65 15.43
CA ARG A 998 14.30 23.62 16.80
C ARG A 998 12.84 23.14 16.83
N TYR A 999 12.61 21.94 17.33
CA TYR A 999 11.29 21.30 17.41
C TYR A 999 10.91 21.03 18.86
N GLN A 1000 9.86 21.68 19.37
CA GLN A 1000 9.47 21.62 20.80
C GLN A 1000 8.04 21.09 21.04
N GLY A 1001 7.47 20.46 20.01
CA GLY A 1001 6.09 19.97 20.01
C GLY A 1001 5.06 21.10 20.12
N ILE A 1002 3.94 20.82 20.78
CA ILE A 1002 2.83 21.75 21.02
C ILE A 1002 2.97 22.50 22.36
N THR A 1003 4.10 22.35 23.05
CA THR A 1003 4.38 23.01 24.33
C THR A 1003 4.44 24.54 24.17
N LYS A 1004 4.90 25.02 23.00
CA LYS A 1004 4.75 26.41 22.58
C LYS A 1004 3.44 26.58 21.81
N ALA A 1005 2.64 27.57 22.18
CA ALA A 1005 1.40 27.89 21.48
C ALA A 1005 1.68 28.30 20.03
N THR A 1006 1.06 27.62 19.07
CA THR A 1006 1.09 28.00 17.66
C THR A 1006 0.23 29.25 17.47
N SER A 1007 0.78 30.29 16.84
CA SER A 1007 0.02 31.49 16.47
C SER A 1007 -0.87 31.21 15.26
N PRO A 1008 -2.10 31.76 15.18
CA PRO A 1008 -2.94 31.65 13.97
C PRO A 1008 -2.22 32.11 12.69
N HIS A 1009 -1.28 33.06 12.79
CA HIS A 1009 -0.49 33.54 11.65
C HIS A 1009 0.48 32.48 11.11
N VAL A 1010 1.00 31.61 11.97
CA VAL A 1010 1.88 30.49 11.58
C VAL A 1010 1.05 29.44 10.83
N GLU A 1011 -0.12 29.09 11.35
CA GLU A 1011 -1.05 28.17 10.67
C GLU A 1011 -1.48 28.70 9.30
N GLU A 1012 -1.76 30.01 9.22
CA GLU A 1012 -2.10 30.67 7.95
C GLU A 1012 -0.94 30.62 6.95
N ALA A 1013 0.29 30.92 7.39
CA ALA A 1013 1.48 30.86 6.53
C ALA A 1013 1.76 29.45 5.99
N ILE A 1014 1.66 28.44 6.87
CA ILE A 1014 1.82 27.03 6.52
C ILE A 1014 0.75 26.60 5.52
N LYS A 1015 -0.52 26.92 5.78
CA LYS A 1015 -1.63 26.62 4.88
C LYS A 1015 -1.48 27.31 3.52
N ALA A 1016 -1.05 28.56 3.50
CA ALA A 1016 -0.86 29.34 2.27
C ALA A 1016 0.32 28.85 1.41
N THR A 1017 1.29 28.17 2.03
CA THR A 1017 2.50 27.64 1.36
C THR A 1017 2.56 26.12 1.37
N ARG A 1018 1.44 25.45 1.66
CA ARG A 1018 1.36 23.99 1.80
C ARG A 1018 1.93 23.31 0.55
N GLY A 1019 2.86 22.38 0.78
CA GLY A 1019 3.55 21.66 -0.28
C GLY A 1019 4.50 22.48 -1.17
N GLN A 1020 4.69 23.79 -0.94
CA GLN A 1020 5.63 24.61 -1.71
C GLN A 1020 7.08 24.36 -1.27
N LEU A 1021 7.94 24.06 -2.24
CA LEU A 1021 9.37 23.80 -2.08
C LEU A 1021 10.20 24.71 -2.99
N LEU A 1022 11.46 24.96 -2.60
CA LEU A 1022 12.49 25.50 -3.48
C LEU A 1022 13.09 24.37 -4.31
N MET A 1023 13.06 24.52 -5.63
CA MET A 1023 13.52 23.54 -6.60
C MET A 1023 14.61 24.13 -7.51
N ASN A 1024 15.66 23.36 -7.78
CA ASN A 1024 16.64 23.64 -8.83
C ASN A 1024 16.55 22.55 -9.91
N GLY A 1025 15.80 22.80 -10.97
CA GLY A 1025 15.43 21.77 -11.93
C GLY A 1025 14.50 20.73 -11.31
N LYS A 1026 14.97 19.48 -11.17
CA LYS A 1026 14.23 18.37 -10.53
C LYS A 1026 14.66 18.11 -9.08
N GLU A 1027 15.66 18.83 -8.58
CA GLU A 1027 16.20 18.62 -7.23
C GLU A 1027 15.60 19.63 -6.26
N ILE A 1028 15.28 19.16 -5.04
CA ILE A 1028 14.89 20.04 -3.93
C ILE A 1028 16.13 20.78 -3.46
N CYS A 1029 16.04 22.10 -3.31
CA CYS A 1029 17.13 22.92 -2.81
C CYS A 1029 17.37 22.64 -1.31
N ASP A 1030 18.64 22.42 -0.94
CA ASP A 1030 19.09 22.46 0.45
C ASP A 1030 19.02 23.91 0.97
N ALA A 1031 17.86 24.29 1.52
CA ALA A 1031 17.51 25.66 1.85
C ALA A 1031 18.06 26.08 3.23
N ARG A 1032 19.35 26.39 3.29
CA ARG A 1032 20.04 26.89 4.50
C ARG A 1032 19.63 28.33 4.85
N PHE A 1033 19.64 28.68 6.14
CA PHE A 1033 19.33 30.03 6.63
C PHE A 1033 20.10 30.36 7.90
N SER A 1034 20.32 31.64 8.19
CA SER A 1034 21.03 32.10 9.39
C SER A 1034 20.43 33.39 9.96
N LYS A 1035 20.70 33.67 11.25
CA LYS A 1035 20.16 34.85 11.96
C LYS A 1035 20.52 36.16 11.26
N CYS A 1036 21.81 36.42 11.04
CA CYS A 1036 22.31 37.65 10.41
C CYS A 1036 23.51 37.37 9.50
N CYS A 1037 23.43 37.75 8.21
CA CYS A 1037 24.53 37.53 7.28
C CYS A 1037 25.71 38.51 7.49
N GLY A 1038 25.47 39.68 8.10
CA GLY A 1038 26.48 40.73 8.29
C GLY A 1038 26.58 41.73 7.13
N GLY A 1039 25.61 41.71 6.21
CA GLY A 1039 25.47 42.58 5.04
C GLY A 1039 25.74 41.88 3.71
N VAL A 1040 26.42 40.73 3.73
CA VAL A 1040 26.68 39.87 2.56
C VAL A 1040 26.49 38.41 2.98
N SER A 1041 25.72 37.62 2.22
CA SER A 1041 25.55 36.18 2.47
C SER A 1041 26.76 35.37 2.00
N GLU A 1042 26.88 34.13 2.46
CA GLU A 1042 28.00 33.23 2.15
C GLU A 1042 27.61 32.13 1.15
N GLU A 1043 28.59 31.50 0.50
CA GLU A 1043 28.38 30.32 -0.35
C GLU A 1043 28.52 29.00 0.44
N TYR A 1044 27.81 27.94 0.01
CA TYR A 1044 27.74 26.66 0.71
C TYR A 1044 29.13 26.06 0.98
N GLU A 1045 30.00 26.04 -0.03
CA GLU A 1045 31.31 25.39 0.02
C GLU A 1045 32.28 25.97 1.04
N TYR A 1046 32.05 27.19 1.53
CA TYR A 1046 32.90 27.81 2.55
C TYR A 1046 32.52 27.40 3.98
N CYS A 1047 31.27 26.95 4.19
CA CYS A 1047 30.77 26.54 5.50
C CYS A 1047 30.68 25.02 5.67
N TRP A 1048 30.38 24.26 4.61
CA TRP A 1048 30.16 22.80 4.64
C TRP A 1048 31.13 22.05 3.71
N ASP A 1049 30.69 20.98 3.04
CA ASP A 1049 31.50 20.25 2.06
C ASP A 1049 31.85 21.12 0.83
N ASN A 1050 32.85 20.72 0.04
CA ASN A 1050 33.34 21.52 -1.10
C ASN A 1050 32.45 21.39 -2.36
N THR A 1051 31.16 21.10 -2.21
CA THR A 1051 30.20 21.00 -3.32
C THR A 1051 29.62 22.37 -3.63
N HIS A 1052 29.81 22.84 -4.86
CA HIS A 1052 29.18 24.06 -5.33
C HIS A 1052 27.65 23.87 -5.49
N LYS A 1053 26.86 24.76 -4.86
CA LYS A 1053 25.40 24.76 -4.94
C LYS A 1053 24.93 26.03 -5.69
N PRO A 1054 24.41 25.93 -6.92
CA PRO A 1054 24.14 27.10 -7.76
C PRO A 1054 23.03 28.02 -7.24
N TYR A 1055 22.20 27.53 -6.30
CA TYR A 1055 21.13 28.26 -5.64
C TYR A 1055 21.52 28.86 -4.27
N LEU A 1056 22.75 28.62 -3.78
CA LEU A 1056 23.29 29.19 -2.53
C LEU A 1056 24.49 30.09 -2.82
N LEU A 1057 24.23 31.15 -3.59
CA LEU A 1057 25.24 32.14 -3.98
C LEU A 1057 25.33 33.28 -2.95
N SER A 1058 26.47 33.95 -2.93
CA SER A 1058 26.67 35.16 -2.13
C SER A 1058 25.88 36.34 -2.73
N VAL A 1059 25.11 37.04 -1.89
CA VAL A 1059 24.28 38.20 -2.24
C VAL A 1059 24.50 39.34 -1.25
N VAL A 1060 24.41 40.58 -1.74
CA VAL A 1060 24.35 41.77 -0.90
C VAL A 1060 22.96 41.87 -0.31
N ASP A 1061 22.86 41.93 1.02
CA ASP A 1061 21.59 42.02 1.75
C ASP A 1061 21.03 43.45 1.72
N ASN A 1062 20.78 43.98 0.51
CA ASN A 1062 20.22 45.30 0.28
C ASN A 1062 19.49 45.36 -1.09
N ALA A 1063 18.77 46.44 -1.37
CA ALA A 1063 18.23 46.72 -2.70
C ALA A 1063 19.31 47.30 -3.64
N PRO A 1064 19.30 46.98 -4.95
CA PRO A 1064 18.38 46.09 -5.65
C PRO A 1064 18.51 44.60 -5.25
N LEU A 1065 17.40 43.86 -5.26
CA LEU A 1065 17.39 42.46 -4.82
C LEU A 1065 18.25 41.56 -5.71
N GLY A 1066 18.85 40.51 -5.14
CA GLY A 1066 19.67 39.55 -5.89
C GLY A 1066 21.00 40.13 -6.41
N THR A 1067 21.50 41.22 -5.81
CA THR A 1067 22.76 41.83 -6.24
C THR A 1067 23.95 41.00 -5.77
N THR A 1068 24.82 40.58 -6.70
CA THR A 1068 26.10 39.95 -6.38
C THR A 1068 27.07 40.96 -5.76
N PRO A 1069 27.83 40.59 -4.70
CA PRO A 1069 28.81 41.49 -4.10
C PRO A 1069 29.90 41.91 -5.08
N THR A 1070 30.13 43.21 -5.21
CA THR A 1070 31.25 43.76 -6.01
C THR A 1070 32.55 43.88 -5.22
N ILE A 1071 32.48 43.74 -3.89
CA ILE A 1071 33.62 43.79 -2.98
C ILE A 1071 34.15 42.37 -2.80
N ASP A 1072 35.45 42.18 -3.00
CA ASP A 1072 36.09 40.89 -2.76
C ASP A 1072 36.47 40.73 -1.28
N LEU A 1073 35.58 40.09 -0.51
CA LEU A 1073 35.80 39.82 0.91
C LEU A 1073 36.67 38.57 1.17
N THR A 1074 37.15 37.90 0.13
CA THR A 1074 38.15 36.82 0.28
C THR A 1074 39.55 37.38 0.55
N ASP A 1075 39.81 38.65 0.19
CA ASP A 1075 41.01 39.39 0.54
C ASP A 1075 40.96 39.92 1.98
N GLU A 1076 41.97 39.59 2.79
CA GLU A 1076 42.02 39.92 4.23
C GLU A 1076 41.91 41.43 4.51
N LYS A 1077 42.60 42.27 3.72
CA LYS A 1077 42.58 43.73 3.95
C LYS A 1077 41.23 44.34 3.63
N THR A 1078 40.57 43.82 2.61
CA THR A 1078 39.24 44.25 2.18
C THR A 1078 38.19 43.78 3.18
N ALA A 1079 38.26 42.52 3.62
CA ALA A 1079 37.43 41.98 4.69
C ALA A 1079 37.58 42.76 6.00
N GLN A 1080 38.82 43.11 6.38
CA GLN A 1080 39.06 43.91 7.58
C GLN A 1080 38.40 45.29 7.51
N LYS A 1081 38.52 46.00 6.39
CA LYS A 1081 37.84 47.29 6.20
C LYS A 1081 36.31 47.14 6.24
N TRP A 1082 35.78 46.06 5.66
CA TRP A 1082 34.35 45.78 5.65
C TRP A 1082 33.80 45.51 7.06
N ILE A 1083 34.47 44.63 7.82
CA ILE A 1083 34.09 44.26 9.20
C ILE A 1083 34.18 45.47 10.13
N LEU A 1084 35.23 46.30 10.00
CA LEU A 1084 35.38 47.52 10.79
C LEU A 1084 34.48 48.69 10.34
N SER A 1085 33.73 48.52 9.24
CA SER A 1085 32.73 49.47 8.76
C SER A 1085 31.30 49.01 9.09
N SER A 1086 30.31 49.91 8.95
CA SER A 1086 28.89 49.59 9.14
C SER A 1086 28.05 50.06 7.95
N PRO A 1087 28.07 49.32 6.82
CA PRO A 1087 27.33 49.67 5.62
C PRO A 1087 25.82 49.43 5.80
N GLU A 1088 25.01 50.07 4.96
CA GLU A 1088 23.56 49.84 4.91
C GLU A 1088 23.24 48.44 4.38
N ALA A 1089 22.39 47.72 5.10
CA ALA A 1089 21.88 46.40 4.75
C ALA A 1089 20.51 46.20 5.42
N PHE A 1090 19.67 45.30 4.90
CA PHE A 1090 18.40 44.95 5.54
C PHE A 1090 18.64 44.40 6.95
N CYS A 1091 19.64 43.54 7.15
CA CYS A 1091 20.00 43.03 8.47
C CYS A 1091 20.68 44.04 9.41
N ASN A 1092 21.04 45.24 8.93
CA ASN A 1092 21.53 46.35 9.75
C ASN A 1092 20.36 47.20 10.26
N THR A 1093 19.57 46.64 11.17
CA THR A 1093 18.41 47.31 11.77
C THR A 1093 18.55 47.47 13.28
N LYS A 1094 18.00 48.57 13.80
CA LYS A 1094 17.84 48.84 15.24
C LYS A 1094 16.37 48.91 15.66
N ASP A 1095 15.46 48.54 14.75
CA ASP A 1095 14.03 48.56 15.02
C ASP A 1095 13.67 47.41 15.97
N ALA A 1096 13.34 47.76 17.22
CA ALA A 1096 12.99 46.80 18.26
C ALA A 1096 11.76 45.95 17.92
N VAL A 1097 10.81 46.48 17.12
CA VAL A 1097 9.62 45.73 16.68
C VAL A 1097 10.02 44.63 15.72
N VAL A 1098 10.84 44.95 14.71
CA VAL A 1098 11.32 43.97 13.73
C VAL A 1098 12.24 42.93 14.37
N LEU A 1099 13.13 43.37 15.27
CA LEU A 1099 14.01 42.46 16.01
C LEU A 1099 13.22 41.51 16.92
N GLY A 1100 12.12 41.97 17.52
CA GLY A 1100 11.20 41.14 18.30
C GLY A 1100 10.44 40.08 17.48
N GLN A 1101 10.48 40.13 16.14
CA GLN A 1101 9.92 39.09 15.28
C GLN A 1101 10.84 37.86 15.16
N VAL A 1102 12.17 38.08 15.18
CA VAL A 1102 13.17 37.03 14.92
C VAL A 1102 13.92 36.62 16.20
N LEU A 1103 14.13 37.55 17.14
CA LEU A 1103 14.89 37.30 18.37
C LEU A 1103 13.94 37.00 19.53
N ASN A 1104 14.15 35.85 20.18
CA ASN A 1104 13.47 35.48 21.41
C ASN A 1104 13.84 36.42 22.57
N ASN A 1105 13.02 36.47 23.63
CA ASN A 1105 13.19 37.41 24.76
C ASN A 1105 14.61 37.49 25.35
N TYR A 1106 15.35 36.38 25.35
CA TYR A 1106 16.73 36.33 25.88
C TYR A 1106 17.78 36.86 24.87
N ASP A 1107 17.51 36.72 23.56
CA ASP A 1107 18.40 37.18 22.49
C ASP A 1107 18.22 38.68 22.17
N GLN A 1108 17.12 39.30 22.60
CA GLN A 1108 16.82 40.73 22.39
C GLN A 1108 17.76 41.68 23.18
N GLU A 1109 18.47 41.15 24.18
CA GLU A 1109 19.48 41.91 24.92
C GLU A 1109 20.75 42.15 24.09
N THR A 1110 20.96 41.35 23.03
CA THR A 1110 22.09 41.49 22.09
C THR A 1110 21.73 42.46 20.97
N GLN A 1111 22.22 43.70 21.02
CA GLN A 1111 21.97 44.73 20.00
C GLN A 1111 23.13 44.91 19.00
N ASP A 1112 24.26 44.22 19.19
CA ASP A 1112 25.48 44.35 18.41
C ASP A 1112 25.72 43.20 17.41
N PHE A 1113 24.74 42.32 17.17
CA PHE A 1113 24.90 41.15 16.28
C PHE A 1113 25.32 41.50 14.83
N TYR A 1114 25.00 42.69 14.32
CA TYR A 1114 25.43 43.12 12.97
C TYR A 1114 26.94 43.40 12.94
N ARG A 1115 27.48 44.00 14.02
CA ARG A 1115 28.90 44.28 14.27
C ARG A 1115 29.19 44.12 15.77
N TRP A 1116 29.74 42.96 16.13
CA TRP A 1116 29.92 42.54 17.52
C TRP A 1116 31.38 42.61 17.94
N THR A 1117 31.62 42.74 19.24
CA THR A 1117 32.98 42.74 19.81
C THR A 1117 33.07 41.77 20.98
N THR A 1118 34.19 41.05 21.09
CA THR A 1118 34.46 40.15 22.23
C THR A 1118 35.92 40.22 22.65
N ASP A 1119 36.15 40.39 23.95
CA ASP A 1119 37.48 40.55 24.54
C ASP A 1119 37.92 39.33 25.35
N PHE A 1120 39.16 38.88 25.16
CA PHE A 1120 39.78 37.80 25.91
C PHE A 1120 41.10 38.23 26.54
N THR A 1121 41.29 37.87 27.81
CA THR A 1121 42.63 37.83 28.39
C THR A 1121 43.35 36.57 27.89
N GLN A 1122 44.68 36.65 27.83
CA GLN A 1122 45.52 35.52 27.40
C GLN A 1122 45.20 34.20 28.11
N ALA A 1123 45.06 34.25 29.44
CA ALA A 1123 44.74 33.06 30.24
C ALA A 1123 43.37 32.46 29.90
N LYS A 1124 42.37 33.29 29.62
CA LYS A 1124 41.02 32.81 29.26
C LYS A 1124 41.01 32.18 27.88
N LEU A 1125 41.64 32.82 26.88
CA LEU A 1125 41.67 32.30 25.51
C LEU A 1125 42.43 30.97 25.42
N ALA A 1126 43.59 30.88 26.08
CA ALA A 1126 44.39 29.65 26.10
C ALA A 1126 43.63 28.47 26.74
N GLU A 1127 42.98 28.69 27.87
CA GLU A 1127 42.20 27.64 28.55
C GLU A 1127 40.95 27.24 27.75
N LEU A 1128 40.27 28.20 27.13
CA LEU A 1128 39.11 27.95 26.27
C LEU A 1128 39.47 27.05 25.08
N ILE A 1129 40.50 27.43 24.32
CA ILE A 1129 40.97 26.63 23.17
C ILE A 1129 41.40 25.25 23.64
N ARG A 1130 42.10 25.14 24.77
CA ARG A 1130 42.54 23.86 25.32
C ARG A 1130 41.37 22.94 25.64
N ARG A 1131 40.34 23.45 26.32
CA ARG A 1131 39.18 22.65 26.71
C ARG A 1131 38.34 22.22 25.50
N LYS A 1132 38.10 23.14 24.54
CA LYS A 1132 37.26 22.86 23.36
C LYS A 1132 37.96 21.99 22.31
N SER A 1133 39.26 22.19 22.08
CA SER A 1133 40.03 21.40 21.11
C SER A 1133 40.65 20.12 21.67
N GLY A 1134 40.76 20.02 23.00
CA GLY A 1134 41.48 18.93 23.68
C GLY A 1134 43.01 19.02 23.57
N LEU A 1135 43.57 20.12 23.06
CA LEU A 1135 45.00 20.29 22.77
C LEU A 1135 45.63 21.44 23.56
N ASP A 1136 46.84 21.26 24.07
CA ASP A 1136 47.57 22.31 24.80
C ASP A 1136 48.45 23.15 23.86
N PHE A 1137 48.00 24.37 23.53
CA PHE A 1137 48.74 25.33 22.72
C PHE A 1137 49.78 26.15 23.50
N GLY A 1138 49.78 26.07 24.82
CA GLY A 1138 50.53 27.00 25.67
C GLY A 1138 49.93 28.41 25.63
N GLU A 1139 50.78 29.42 25.60
CA GLU A 1139 50.39 30.81 25.45
C GLU A 1139 50.07 31.11 23.97
N ILE A 1140 48.90 31.68 23.69
CA ILE A 1140 48.49 32.07 22.34
C ILE A 1140 49.28 33.31 21.87
N ILE A 1141 49.96 33.19 20.74
CA ILE A 1141 50.76 34.24 20.11
C ILE A 1141 49.94 34.95 19.03
N ASP A 1142 49.18 34.19 18.25
CA ASP A 1142 48.43 34.73 17.13
C ASP A 1142 47.23 33.86 16.72
N LEU A 1143 46.23 34.51 16.15
CA LEU A 1143 45.08 33.90 15.48
C LEU A 1143 45.07 34.44 14.05
N GLN A 1144 45.61 33.66 13.10
CA GLN A 1144 45.85 34.11 11.74
C GLN A 1144 44.78 33.58 10.78
N PRO A 1145 43.92 34.45 10.22
CA PRO A 1145 43.04 34.07 9.11
C PRO A 1145 43.91 33.71 7.89
N LEU A 1146 43.79 32.46 7.42
CA LEU A 1146 44.51 32.00 6.22
C LEU A 1146 43.64 32.07 4.97
N GLU A 1147 42.34 31.83 5.12
CA GLU A 1147 41.37 31.81 4.03
C GLU A 1147 40.00 32.31 4.51
N ARG A 1148 39.32 33.07 3.66
CA ARG A 1148 37.97 33.59 3.88
C ARG A 1148 37.04 33.27 2.70
N GLY A 1149 35.76 33.13 3.01
CA GLY A 1149 34.67 33.04 2.03
C GLY A 1149 34.21 34.41 1.53
N LYS A 1150 33.17 34.41 0.68
CA LYS A 1150 32.62 35.59 0.00
C LYS A 1150 31.93 36.57 0.94
N SER A 1151 31.55 36.15 2.14
CA SER A 1151 31.01 37.03 3.19
C SER A 1151 32.06 37.57 4.16
N GLY A 1152 33.34 37.20 3.96
CA GLY A 1152 34.43 37.53 4.88
C GLY A 1152 34.51 36.58 6.09
N ARG A 1153 33.72 35.51 6.13
CA ARG A 1153 33.83 34.44 7.14
C ARG A 1153 35.13 33.69 6.98
N ILE A 1154 35.87 33.48 8.06
CA ILE A 1154 37.11 32.69 8.04
C ILE A 1154 36.75 31.22 7.84
N THR A 1155 37.39 30.59 6.87
CA THR A 1155 37.25 29.16 6.54
C THR A 1155 38.48 28.37 6.92
N ARG A 1156 39.63 29.02 7.10
CA ARG A 1156 40.84 28.42 7.68
C ARG A 1156 41.49 29.40 8.63
N LEU A 1157 41.55 29.05 9.91
CA LEU A 1157 42.20 29.83 10.97
C LEU A 1157 43.40 29.07 11.51
N LYS A 1158 44.57 29.70 11.49
CA LYS A 1158 45.77 29.16 12.12
C LYS A 1158 45.93 29.72 13.53
N ILE A 1159 45.86 28.84 14.52
CA ILE A 1159 46.14 29.14 15.91
C ILE A 1159 47.63 28.92 16.14
N VAL A 1160 48.34 29.96 16.56
CA VAL A 1160 49.77 29.93 16.86
C VAL A 1160 49.94 30.08 18.37
N GLY A 1161 50.41 29.04 19.04
CA GLY A 1161 50.77 29.08 20.46
C GLY A 1161 52.24 28.74 20.70
N THR A 1162 52.72 28.95 21.92
CA THR A 1162 54.12 28.69 22.29
C THR A 1162 54.51 27.22 22.26
N LYS A 1163 53.54 26.29 22.36
CA LYS A 1163 53.77 24.84 22.33
C LYS A 1163 53.33 24.16 21.04
N LEU A 1164 52.26 24.68 20.41
CA LEU A 1164 51.62 24.05 19.26
C LEU A 1164 51.17 25.13 18.27
N THR A 1165 51.23 24.80 16.99
CA THR A 1165 50.58 25.57 15.93
C THR A 1165 49.68 24.63 15.15
N ARG A 1166 48.42 25.01 14.93
CA ARG A 1166 47.45 24.16 14.23
C ARG A 1166 46.47 25.00 13.42
N ILE A 1167 46.07 24.48 12.27
CA ILE A 1167 44.99 25.05 11.46
C ILE A 1167 43.70 24.35 11.85
N ILE A 1168 42.68 25.14 12.19
CA ILE A 1168 41.28 24.72 12.27
C ILE A 1168 40.53 25.31 11.10
N GLY A 1169 39.50 24.62 10.60
CA GLY A 1169 38.82 25.01 9.37
C GLY A 1169 37.31 24.88 9.43
N LYS A 1170 36.66 25.53 8.46
CA LYS A 1170 35.23 25.78 8.33
C LYS A 1170 34.65 26.62 9.48
N GLU A 1171 33.53 27.27 9.17
CA GLU A 1171 32.99 28.34 10.01
C GLU A 1171 32.58 27.88 11.41
N LEU A 1172 31.91 26.73 11.51
CA LEU A 1172 31.36 26.23 12.76
C LEU A 1172 32.45 25.83 13.77
N GLU A 1173 33.50 25.15 13.31
CA GLU A 1173 34.58 24.68 14.18
C GLU A 1173 35.39 25.84 14.76
N ILE A 1174 35.63 26.88 13.95
CA ILE A 1174 36.27 28.12 14.40
C ILE A 1174 35.44 28.76 15.53
N ARG A 1175 34.12 28.81 15.38
CA ARG A 1175 33.22 29.40 16.39
C ARG A 1175 33.15 28.58 17.67
N ARG A 1176 33.09 27.25 17.57
CA ARG A 1176 33.07 26.32 18.71
C ARG A 1176 34.38 26.35 19.49
N THR A 1177 35.51 26.50 18.80
CA THR A 1177 36.85 26.55 19.43
C THR A 1177 37.08 27.85 20.20
N LEU A 1178 36.51 28.98 19.72
CA LEU A 1178 36.76 30.32 20.26
C LEU A 1178 35.65 30.88 21.14
N SER A 1179 34.67 30.07 21.57
CA SER A 1179 33.63 30.52 22.50
C SER A 1179 33.18 29.44 23.48
N GLU A 1180 32.85 29.86 24.70
CA GLU A 1180 32.28 28.99 25.73
C GLU A 1180 30.93 28.42 25.30
N SER A 1181 30.07 29.28 24.73
CA SER A 1181 28.73 28.94 24.26
C SER A 1181 28.63 29.02 22.74
N HIS A 1182 28.72 30.23 22.19
CA HIS A 1182 28.67 30.47 20.75
C HIS A 1182 29.37 31.77 20.39
N LEU A 1183 30.32 31.72 19.45
CA LEU A 1183 30.80 32.92 18.77
C LEU A 1183 29.77 33.27 17.70
N TYR A 1184 29.40 34.54 17.53
CA TYR A 1184 28.31 34.92 16.63
C TYR A 1184 28.56 34.45 15.18
N SER A 1185 29.76 34.68 14.64
CA SER A 1185 30.19 34.18 13.32
C SER A 1185 31.71 33.99 13.28
N SER A 1186 32.26 33.38 12.22
CA SER A 1186 33.71 33.41 11.97
C SER A 1186 34.17 34.65 11.18
N ALA A 1187 33.27 35.59 10.86
CA ALA A 1187 33.62 36.82 10.16
C ALA A 1187 34.14 37.87 11.14
N PHE A 1188 35.36 37.67 11.64
CA PHE A 1188 36.00 38.61 12.57
C PHE A 1188 37.42 38.99 12.16
N VAL A 1189 37.92 40.04 12.78
CA VAL A 1189 39.32 40.47 12.78
C VAL A 1189 39.86 40.42 14.21
N VAL A 1190 41.17 40.22 14.33
CA VAL A 1190 41.85 40.02 15.61
C VAL A 1190 42.72 41.22 15.90
N GLU A 1191 42.41 41.94 16.97
CA GLU A 1191 43.26 42.99 17.53
C GLU A 1191 44.02 42.44 18.74
N ARG A 1192 45.33 42.71 18.79
CA ARG A 1192 46.23 42.25 19.85
C ARG A 1192 46.83 43.45 20.55
N SER A 1193 46.80 43.47 21.87
CA SER A 1193 47.37 44.56 22.68
C SER A 1193 48.16 44.02 23.87
N GLU A 1194 48.90 44.92 24.53
CA GLU A 1194 49.68 44.62 25.74
C GLU A 1194 50.68 43.48 25.54
N ILE A 1195 51.50 43.54 24.49
CA ILE A 1195 52.46 42.47 24.15
C ILE A 1195 53.63 42.45 25.14
N VAL A 1196 53.82 41.33 25.84
CA VAL A 1196 54.94 41.09 26.77
C VAL A 1196 55.70 39.86 26.28
N ASN A 1197 57.00 39.99 26.02
CA ASN A 1197 57.85 38.90 25.46
C ASN A 1197 57.26 38.24 24.20
N ASP A 1198 56.79 39.05 23.24
CA ASP A 1198 56.13 38.60 22.00
C ASP A 1198 54.80 37.82 22.21
N VAL A 1199 54.28 37.79 23.44
CA VAL A 1199 52.99 37.19 23.80
C VAL A 1199 51.97 38.29 24.12
N PRO A 1200 50.89 38.44 23.33
CA PRO A 1200 49.81 39.37 23.63
C PRO A 1200 49.11 38.99 24.93
N GLN A 1201 48.87 39.97 25.81
CA GLN A 1201 48.12 39.73 27.05
C GLN A 1201 46.60 39.88 26.84
N HIS A 1202 46.19 40.52 25.74
CA HIS A 1202 44.80 40.78 25.41
C HIS A 1202 44.50 40.60 23.91
N PHE A 1203 43.36 39.97 23.62
CA PHE A 1203 42.83 39.74 22.27
C PHE A 1203 41.42 40.32 22.18
N CYS A 1204 41.19 41.23 21.24
CA CYS A 1204 39.87 41.77 20.94
C CYS A 1204 39.43 41.28 19.56
N LEU A 1205 38.31 40.55 19.50
CA LEU A 1205 37.69 40.10 18.27
C LEU A 1205 36.58 41.06 17.87
N VAL A 1206 36.72 41.72 16.73
CA VAL A 1206 35.65 42.55 16.14
C VAL A 1206 35.08 41.81 14.95
N GLY A 1207 33.80 41.49 14.96
CA GLY A 1207 33.18 40.64 13.95
C GLY A 1207 31.85 41.15 13.40
N ALA A 1208 31.33 40.43 12.41
CA ALA A 1208 30.14 40.79 11.65
C ALA A 1208 29.17 39.61 11.51
N GLY A 1209 27.88 39.88 11.69
CA GLY A 1209 26.81 38.90 11.50
C GLY A 1209 26.75 37.79 12.56
N TRP A 1210 25.71 36.96 12.45
CA TRP A 1210 25.37 35.88 13.38
C TRP A 1210 24.93 34.64 12.60
N GLY A 1211 25.73 33.57 12.68
CA GLY A 1211 25.55 32.29 11.99
C GLY A 1211 26.39 32.18 10.73
N HIS A 1212 26.21 31.07 10.01
CA HIS A 1212 27.01 30.70 8.83
C HIS A 1212 26.85 31.64 7.63
N GLY A 1213 25.80 32.46 7.57
CA GLY A 1213 25.61 33.45 6.50
C GLY A 1213 25.13 32.90 5.17
N VAL A 1214 25.19 31.59 4.95
CA VAL A 1214 24.65 30.94 3.74
C VAL A 1214 23.12 30.98 3.67
N GLY A 1215 22.59 31.28 2.48
CA GLY A 1215 21.16 31.31 2.18
C GLY A 1215 20.42 32.48 2.83
N LEU A 1216 19.21 32.24 3.33
CA LEU A 1216 18.34 33.31 3.84
C LEU A 1216 18.86 33.92 5.14
N CYS A 1217 18.95 35.25 5.17
CA CYS A 1217 19.21 36.02 6.39
C CYS A 1217 17.89 36.32 7.11
N GLN A 1218 17.64 35.75 8.28
CA GLN A 1218 16.34 35.88 8.98
C GLN A 1218 16.01 37.35 9.32
N ILE A 1219 16.96 38.12 9.85
CA ILE A 1219 16.74 39.55 10.16
C ILE A 1219 16.55 40.37 8.87
N GLY A 1220 17.32 40.08 7.82
CA GLY A 1220 17.16 40.74 6.52
C GLY A 1220 15.78 40.48 5.92
N ALA A 1221 15.35 39.21 5.90
CA ALA A 1221 14.01 38.80 5.48
C ALA A 1221 12.90 39.44 6.32
N ALA A 1222 13.09 39.59 7.64
CA ALA A 1222 12.11 40.27 8.49
C ALA A 1222 11.96 41.75 8.12
N VAL A 1223 13.07 42.45 7.90
CA VAL A 1223 13.05 43.84 7.41
C VAL A 1223 12.42 43.93 6.02
N MET A 1224 12.66 42.95 5.15
CA MET A 1224 12.00 42.89 3.84
C MET A 1224 10.47 42.69 3.98
N GLY A 1225 10.01 41.78 4.84
CA GLY A 1225 8.58 41.58 5.09
C GLY A 1225 7.90 42.87 5.59
N GLU A 1226 8.54 43.58 6.52
CA GLU A 1226 8.05 44.87 7.04
C GLU A 1226 8.07 46.01 6.02
N LYS A 1227 8.99 45.94 5.04
CA LYS A 1227 9.02 46.84 3.89
C LYS A 1227 7.99 46.46 2.80
N GLY A 1228 7.22 45.38 2.99
CA GLY A 1228 6.15 44.95 2.10
C GLY A 1228 6.59 44.06 0.93
N TYR A 1229 7.81 43.52 0.96
CA TYR A 1229 8.24 42.51 -0.03
C TYR A 1229 7.48 41.20 0.21
N ARG A 1230 7.05 40.55 -0.88
CA ARG A 1230 6.37 39.25 -0.82
C ARG A 1230 7.36 38.12 -0.51
N TYR A 1231 6.86 37.02 0.04
CA TYR A 1231 7.68 35.87 0.42
C TYR A 1231 8.49 35.30 -0.77
N ASP A 1232 7.94 35.31 -1.97
CA ASP A 1232 8.64 34.83 -3.17
C ASP A 1232 9.75 35.81 -3.62
N GLU A 1233 9.58 37.11 -3.41
CA GLU A 1233 10.65 38.11 -3.63
C GLU A 1233 11.77 37.97 -2.58
N ILE A 1234 11.42 37.70 -1.32
CA ILE A 1234 12.37 37.40 -0.25
C ILE A 1234 13.17 36.14 -0.61
N LEU A 1235 12.50 35.06 -1.02
CA LEU A 1235 13.18 33.80 -1.37
C LEU A 1235 14.07 33.96 -2.61
N HIS A 1236 13.60 34.59 -3.69
CA HIS A 1236 14.44 34.80 -4.87
C HIS A 1236 15.62 35.75 -4.63
N HIS A 1237 15.54 36.64 -3.63
CA HIS A 1237 16.70 37.44 -3.23
C HIS A 1237 17.86 36.57 -2.72
N TYR A 1238 17.57 35.59 -1.85
CA TYR A 1238 18.57 34.72 -1.23
C TYR A 1238 18.85 33.42 -2.00
N TYR A 1239 17.92 32.95 -2.83
CA TYR A 1239 18.02 31.70 -3.61
C TYR A 1239 17.77 31.95 -5.11
N GLN A 1240 18.69 32.67 -5.75
CA GLN A 1240 18.46 33.32 -7.07
C GLN A 1240 18.06 32.38 -8.22
N THR A 1241 18.56 31.13 -8.23
CA THR A 1241 18.26 30.16 -9.31
C THR A 1241 17.17 29.16 -8.93
N ALA A 1242 16.61 29.26 -7.72
CA ALA A 1242 15.58 28.35 -7.25
C ALA A 1242 14.19 28.77 -7.75
N ALA A 1243 13.35 27.81 -8.09
CA ALA A 1243 11.94 28.01 -8.39
C ALA A 1243 11.07 27.52 -7.23
N ILE A 1244 9.99 28.25 -6.92
CA ILE A 1244 8.99 27.82 -5.92
C ILE A 1244 7.96 26.94 -6.62
N GLN A 1245 7.81 25.69 -6.19
CA GLN A 1245 6.88 24.72 -6.78
C GLN A 1245 6.09 23.96 -5.71
N ALA A 1246 4.78 23.84 -5.91
CA ALA A 1246 3.92 23.01 -5.05
C ALA A 1246 3.99 21.55 -5.49
N GLN A 1247 4.46 20.68 -4.60
CA GLN A 1247 4.59 19.25 -4.88
C GLN A 1247 3.39 18.43 -4.41
N TYR A 1248 2.84 18.72 -3.23
CA TYR A 1248 1.65 18.06 -2.66
C TYR A 1248 0.57 19.07 -2.24
N LYS A 1249 -0.65 18.56 -1.97
CA LYS A 1249 -1.82 19.37 -1.57
C LYS A 1249 -2.17 19.28 -0.10
#